data_AF-A0A1V2L090-F1
#
_entry.id   AF-A0A1V2L090-F1
#
_cell.length_a   1.000
_cell.length_b   1.000
_cell.length_c   1.000
_cell.angle_alpha   90.00
_cell.angle_beta   90.00
_cell.angle_gamma   90.00
#
_symmetry.space_group_name_H-M   'P 1'
#
loop_
_entity.id
_entity.type
_entity.pdbx_description
1 polymer ?
#
loop_
_entity_poly.entity_id
_entity_poly.type
_entity_poly.pdbx_seq_one_letter_code
_entity_poly.pdbx_strand_id
1 'polypeptide(L)'
;MLYSEELGLPKTDPTRWRLSSTDLGRTEWHYLSEEESASNEQSIVEQYLLKTPNFAPPSLNPTESALDAAKNGATFLSYIQDTNSGIFPNQYKGPMFMTIGYVASHYATKTPIPEHERTELIRYIVNTAHPVDGGWGLHSVDKSTCFGTTINYVCLRLLGLPADHTVCKRARVTLRKLGGAIRTPHWGKSWLSVLNLYKWEGVNPAPPELWALPYALPVHPGRWWVHTRAIYLPMGYLAADGFQCEDDELLQELRREIYTRDYDSIDFSKHRDDVCGVDLYYPHSTMLNLVNPILATWEKWRPKWLLNTLKRYIYDIFKKELINTEHMTIAPVSAGFGALVVYSEEGPDSETFKTCMARFKDCLFHGSQGLTVMGTNGSQVWDAAFAVQYLFMAGLAELPEYRDMVERSYRFLVRSQFTEECQEGSFRDKRVGGWPFSTKEQGYTVSDCTAEAVKAIIMVQNSPEFANVRDLISAEKLHKAVDILLGLQNVGSFEFGSFATYEKIKATPLLELLNPAEVFANIMVEYPYVECTDSVVLGLTYFRKYDDYRKPEINVAIDNAISYIKKAQNKDGSWYGCWGICYTYAGMFALEALNTIGENYANSEVVKKGCDFLVSRQRLDGGWSESMKACELHSYVETEQSLVIQTAWAVIGLLLAEYPDKKVIKRGIDLIMKRQKETGEWVFEDIEGVFNHSCQEPIDLEHTFTMAFYNQPDNLQFYPTQYDYSAQHTQGVAGQMDTQYNTGYVAGQMGDDTLSTGILAAFSTSGYANEPPLLEEIGINFQHIKQKTLAVLNPRGLITTDIMNDADLAGPIIFCLVFGLFLLLAGKIHFGYIYGVALMGTLSLHFLFGLMSDTSIDLARTVSVLGYCLLPLLPIGFAGIFIDLNNMLGYIFSSAAIFWSTYAASGFFVAVLKLDNVRILIAYPAAMFYSVFVLMAIFVEKDS
;
A
#
# COMPACT_ATOMS: atom_id res chain seq x y z
N MET A 1 11.60 -3.84 -35.55
CA MET A 1 11.04 -5.21 -35.65
C MET A 1 10.98 -5.73 -34.23
N LEU A 2 9.87 -6.34 -33.83
CA LEU A 2 9.71 -6.89 -32.48
C LEU A 2 10.42 -8.25 -32.38
N TYR A 3 10.88 -8.64 -31.19
CA TYR A 3 11.62 -9.90 -31.01
C TYR A 3 10.82 -11.14 -31.45
N SER A 4 9.50 -11.16 -31.21
CA SER A 4 8.60 -12.21 -31.72
C SER A 4 8.58 -12.30 -33.25
N GLU A 5 8.72 -11.18 -33.95
CA GLU A 5 8.73 -11.13 -35.43
C GLU A 5 10.07 -11.64 -35.97
N GLU A 6 11.18 -11.29 -35.32
CA GLU A 6 12.52 -11.80 -35.66
C GLU A 6 12.59 -13.33 -35.52
N LEU A 7 11.84 -13.89 -34.57
CA LEU A 7 11.74 -15.32 -34.32
C LEU A 7 10.69 -16.03 -35.19
N GLY A 8 9.91 -15.29 -35.99
CA GLY A 8 8.85 -15.87 -36.83
C GLY A 8 7.70 -16.49 -36.04
N LEU A 9 7.40 -15.97 -34.84
CA LEU A 9 6.26 -16.46 -34.06
C LEU A 9 4.93 -16.17 -34.78
N PRO A 10 3.93 -17.07 -34.67
CA PRO A 10 2.59 -16.80 -35.18
C PRO A 10 2.04 -15.50 -34.58
N LYS A 11 1.31 -14.75 -35.40
CA LYS A 11 0.56 -13.57 -34.99
C LYS A 11 -0.84 -13.62 -35.57
N THR A 12 -1.80 -13.07 -34.84
CA THR A 12 -3.13 -12.84 -35.36
C THR A 12 -3.12 -11.71 -36.37
N ASP A 13 -4.15 -11.65 -37.21
CA ASP A 13 -4.38 -10.49 -38.09
C ASP A 13 -4.90 -9.31 -37.26
N PRO A 14 -4.12 -8.21 -37.12
CA PRO A 14 -4.52 -7.06 -36.30
C PRO A 14 -5.77 -6.35 -36.85
N THR A 15 -6.12 -6.53 -38.13
CA THR A 15 -7.31 -5.88 -38.73
C THR A 15 -8.63 -6.54 -38.33
N ARG A 16 -8.58 -7.72 -37.68
CA ARG A 16 -9.75 -8.48 -37.22
C ARG A 16 -10.09 -8.27 -35.75
N TRP A 17 -9.27 -7.53 -35.01
CA TRP A 17 -9.54 -7.18 -33.62
C TRP A 17 -10.44 -5.94 -33.51
N ARG A 18 -11.46 -6.02 -32.65
CA ARG A 18 -12.33 -4.89 -32.29
C ARG A 18 -12.27 -4.65 -30.78
N LEU A 19 -12.31 -3.39 -30.39
CA LEU A 19 -12.40 -2.92 -29.03
C LEU A 19 -13.82 -2.41 -28.80
N SER A 20 -14.55 -3.07 -27.90
CA SER A 20 -15.85 -2.57 -27.44
C SER A 20 -15.70 -1.85 -26.12
N SER A 21 -16.44 -0.76 -25.96
CA SER A 21 -16.54 0.03 -24.72
C SER A 21 -18.01 0.15 -24.27
N THR A 22 -18.25 0.17 -22.96
CA THR A 22 -19.58 0.47 -22.39
C THR A 22 -19.68 1.94 -21.97
N ASP A 23 -20.89 2.43 -21.72
CA ASP A 23 -21.12 3.79 -21.18
C ASP A 23 -20.42 4.04 -19.82
N LEU A 24 -20.10 2.97 -19.09
CA LEU A 24 -19.36 3.00 -17.81
C LEU A 24 -17.85 2.75 -17.97
N GLY A 25 -17.36 2.71 -19.21
CA GLY A 25 -15.93 2.66 -19.53
C GLY A 25 -15.30 1.27 -19.51
N ARG A 26 -16.08 0.20 -19.32
CA ARG A 26 -15.57 -1.18 -19.43
C ARG A 26 -15.13 -1.44 -20.86
N THR A 27 -13.92 -1.94 -21.05
CA THR A 27 -13.32 -2.25 -22.35
C THR A 27 -13.10 -3.76 -22.51
N GLU A 28 -13.40 -4.29 -23.70
CA GLU A 28 -13.18 -5.70 -24.04
C GLU A 28 -12.70 -5.82 -25.49
N TRP A 29 -11.66 -6.62 -25.73
CA TRP A 29 -11.15 -6.94 -27.06
C TRP A 29 -11.81 -8.21 -27.61
N HIS A 30 -12.24 -8.15 -28.88
CA HIS A 30 -12.88 -9.26 -29.60
C HIS A 30 -12.13 -9.58 -30.87
N TYR A 31 -11.89 -10.86 -31.13
CA TYR A 31 -11.30 -11.31 -32.40
C TYR A 31 -12.38 -11.85 -33.33
N LEU A 32 -12.67 -11.10 -34.40
CA LEU A 32 -13.75 -11.41 -35.33
C LEU A 32 -13.35 -12.50 -36.35
N SER A 33 -14.34 -13.23 -36.88
CA SER A 33 -14.16 -14.01 -38.11
C SER A 33 -13.87 -13.12 -39.32
N GLU A 34 -13.38 -13.70 -40.42
CA GLU A 34 -13.12 -12.93 -41.65
C GLU A 34 -14.41 -12.27 -42.19
N GLU A 35 -15.53 -12.98 -42.16
CA GLU A 35 -16.84 -12.49 -42.62
C GLU A 35 -17.37 -11.35 -41.74
N GLU A 36 -17.27 -11.48 -40.42
CA GLU A 36 -17.64 -10.42 -39.48
C GLU A 36 -16.73 -9.19 -39.64
N SER A 37 -15.43 -9.39 -39.79
CA SER A 37 -14.47 -8.28 -39.97
C SER A 37 -14.69 -7.47 -41.26
N ALA A 38 -15.26 -8.10 -42.29
CA ALA A 38 -15.60 -7.43 -43.54
C ALA A 38 -16.84 -6.54 -43.44
N SER A 39 -17.73 -6.81 -42.48
CA SER A 39 -18.96 -6.03 -42.24
C SER A 39 -18.86 -5.07 -41.06
N ASN A 40 -17.85 -5.22 -40.21
CA ASN A 40 -17.58 -4.36 -39.06
C ASN A 40 -16.22 -3.70 -39.24
N GLU A 41 -16.18 -2.45 -39.71
CA GLU A 41 -14.93 -1.73 -39.94
C GLU A 41 -14.17 -1.45 -38.64
N GLN A 42 -12.84 -1.48 -38.71
CA GLN A 42 -11.98 -1.16 -37.57
C GLN A 42 -12.01 0.34 -37.28
N SER A 43 -12.23 0.73 -36.03
CA SER A 43 -12.23 2.13 -35.61
C SER A 43 -10.82 2.74 -35.68
N ILE A 44 -10.74 4.08 -35.75
CA ILE A 44 -9.46 4.80 -35.75
C ILE A 44 -8.64 4.47 -34.50
N VAL A 45 -9.29 4.39 -33.34
CA VAL A 45 -8.66 4.05 -32.05
C VAL A 45 -8.02 2.65 -32.11
N GLU A 46 -8.75 1.66 -32.64
CA GLU A 46 -8.24 0.30 -32.83
C GLU A 46 -7.06 0.27 -33.80
N GLN A 47 -7.15 1.01 -34.91
CA GLN A 47 -6.08 1.11 -35.90
C GLN A 47 -4.81 1.73 -35.29
N TYR A 48 -4.96 2.77 -34.46
CA TYR A 48 -3.87 3.40 -33.71
C TYR A 48 -3.22 2.44 -32.71
N LEU A 49 -4.00 1.86 -31.80
CA LEU A 49 -3.51 0.98 -30.72
C LEU A 49 -2.77 -0.27 -31.27
N LEU A 50 -3.25 -0.81 -32.38
CA LEU A 50 -2.66 -1.99 -33.04
C LEU A 50 -1.63 -1.62 -34.11
N LYS A 51 -1.41 -0.33 -34.37
CA LYS A 51 -0.51 0.21 -35.41
C LYS A 51 -0.77 -0.43 -36.78
N THR A 52 -2.04 -0.51 -37.17
CA THR A 52 -2.41 -1.13 -38.45
C THR A 52 -2.04 -0.23 -39.63
N PRO A 53 -1.75 -0.80 -40.82
CA PRO A 53 -1.38 -0.01 -41.99
C PRO A 53 -2.46 0.97 -42.47
N ASN A 54 -3.70 0.77 -42.03
CA ASN A 54 -4.85 1.58 -42.42
C ASN A 54 -4.97 2.85 -41.57
N PHE A 55 -4.23 2.96 -40.47
CA PHE A 55 -4.26 4.15 -39.62
C PHE A 55 -3.84 5.39 -40.41
N ALA A 56 -4.80 6.27 -40.67
CA ALA A 56 -4.56 7.58 -41.24
C ALA A 56 -4.45 8.59 -40.08
N PRO A 57 -3.28 9.21 -39.85
CA PRO A 57 -3.14 10.23 -38.81
C PRO A 57 -3.94 11.49 -39.15
N PRO A 58 -4.29 12.31 -38.14
CA PRO A 58 -4.97 13.57 -38.39
C PRO A 58 -4.08 14.52 -39.21
N SER A 59 -4.69 15.33 -40.08
CA SER A 59 -3.97 16.38 -40.81
C SER A 59 -3.76 17.58 -39.89
N LEU A 60 -2.52 17.88 -39.56
CA LEU A 60 -2.16 18.93 -38.61
C LEU A 60 -1.40 20.10 -39.25
N ASN A 61 -1.42 21.25 -38.58
CA ASN A 61 -0.63 22.41 -38.96
C ASN A 61 0.80 22.30 -38.44
N PRO A 62 1.80 22.94 -39.08
CA PRO A 62 3.15 22.99 -38.55
C PRO A 62 3.20 23.58 -37.14
N THR A 63 3.98 22.95 -36.25
CA THR A 63 4.18 23.41 -34.88
C THR A 63 5.21 24.55 -34.85
N GLU A 64 4.74 25.81 -34.85
CA GLU A 64 5.61 27.00 -34.76
C GLU A 64 5.64 27.63 -33.35
N SER A 65 4.61 27.37 -32.54
CA SER A 65 4.47 27.87 -31.18
C SER A 65 4.02 26.79 -30.20
N ALA A 66 4.15 27.07 -28.90
CA ALA A 66 3.66 26.17 -27.85
C ALA A 66 2.13 25.96 -27.92
N LEU A 67 1.39 26.98 -28.39
CA LEU A 67 -0.05 26.86 -28.61
C LEU A 67 -0.38 25.94 -29.79
N ASP A 68 0.39 26.01 -30.88
CA ASP A 68 0.22 25.09 -32.01
C ASP A 68 0.52 23.64 -31.58
N ALA A 69 1.56 23.46 -30.75
CA ALA A 69 1.87 22.15 -30.17
C ALA A 69 0.71 21.62 -29.32
N ALA A 70 0.16 22.45 -28.42
CA ALA A 70 -0.96 22.06 -27.57
C ALA A 70 -2.23 21.75 -28.39
N LYS A 71 -2.53 22.53 -29.43
CA LYS A 71 -3.65 22.25 -30.36
C LYS A 71 -3.44 20.96 -31.13
N ASN A 72 -2.24 20.72 -31.64
CA ASN A 72 -1.89 19.49 -32.35
C ASN A 72 -2.06 18.27 -31.43
N GLY A 73 -1.63 18.37 -30.16
CA GLY A 73 -1.87 17.36 -29.14
C GLY A 73 -3.35 17.14 -28.85
N ALA A 74 -4.13 18.20 -28.66
CA ALA A 74 -5.58 18.11 -28.40
C ALA A 74 -6.36 17.52 -29.58
N THR A 75 -5.98 17.87 -30.81
CA THR A 75 -6.56 17.29 -32.02
C THR A 75 -6.25 15.80 -32.10
N PHE A 76 -5.02 15.40 -31.82
CA PHE A 76 -4.67 13.98 -31.77
C PHE A 76 -5.42 13.23 -30.67
N LEU A 77 -5.49 13.80 -29.46
CA LEU A 77 -6.21 13.20 -28.34
C LEU A 77 -7.71 13.04 -28.65
N SER A 78 -8.34 14.05 -29.25
CA SER A 78 -9.73 13.98 -29.73
C SER A 78 -9.93 12.88 -30.78
N TYR A 79 -8.94 12.69 -31.65
CA TYR A 79 -8.96 11.69 -32.71
C TYR A 79 -8.90 10.24 -32.19
N ILE A 80 -8.28 10.03 -31.02
CA ILE A 80 -8.14 8.70 -30.39
C ILE A 80 -9.09 8.48 -29.20
N GLN A 81 -10.04 9.40 -28.97
CA GLN A 81 -11.06 9.23 -27.94
C GLN A 81 -12.14 8.24 -28.39
N ASP A 82 -12.60 7.37 -27.48
CA ASP A 82 -13.74 6.52 -27.75
C ASP A 82 -15.03 7.35 -27.83
N THR A 83 -15.71 7.27 -28.98
CA THR A 83 -16.88 8.11 -29.28
C THR A 83 -18.13 7.73 -28.49
N ASN A 84 -18.23 6.48 -28.00
CA ASN A 84 -19.42 5.97 -27.34
C ASN A 84 -19.39 6.32 -25.84
N SER A 85 -18.31 5.94 -25.18
CA SER A 85 -18.12 6.05 -23.74
C SER A 85 -17.57 7.42 -23.34
N GLY A 86 -16.68 8.02 -24.12
CA GLY A 86 -15.95 9.25 -23.79
C GLY A 86 -14.64 9.03 -23.02
N ILE A 87 -14.18 7.78 -22.94
CA ILE A 87 -12.88 7.41 -22.36
C ILE A 87 -11.75 7.53 -23.39
N PHE A 88 -10.51 7.43 -22.91
CA PHE A 88 -9.32 7.28 -23.75
C PHE A 88 -8.76 5.87 -23.55
N PRO A 89 -9.12 4.89 -24.42
CA PRO A 89 -8.65 3.53 -24.24
C PRO A 89 -7.13 3.47 -24.40
N ASN A 90 -6.44 2.98 -23.37
CA ASN A 90 -4.99 2.89 -23.35
C ASN A 90 -4.53 1.58 -22.71
N GLN A 91 -3.28 1.22 -22.98
CA GLN A 91 -2.67 0.00 -22.48
C GLN A 91 -1.98 0.27 -21.14
N TYR A 92 -2.71 0.12 -20.03
CA TYR A 92 -2.19 0.23 -18.66
C TYR A 92 -1.38 -1.02 -18.28
N LYS A 93 -0.17 -1.17 -18.82
CA LYS A 93 0.62 -2.41 -18.68
C LYS A 93 0.88 -2.69 -17.21
N GLY A 94 0.55 -3.91 -16.81
CA GLY A 94 0.88 -4.38 -15.49
C GLY A 94 2.36 -4.82 -15.38
N PRO A 95 2.82 -5.03 -14.15
CA PRO A 95 4.05 -5.75 -13.84
C PRO A 95 4.13 -7.12 -14.52
N MET A 96 5.35 -7.65 -14.66
CA MET A 96 5.60 -8.91 -15.36
C MET A 96 5.12 -10.16 -14.60
N PHE A 97 4.47 -9.99 -13.45
CA PHE A 97 3.77 -11.05 -12.71
C PHE A 97 2.24 -10.94 -12.79
N MET A 98 1.66 -10.03 -13.60
CA MET A 98 0.19 -9.95 -13.71
C MET A 98 -0.39 -11.12 -14.51
N THR A 99 0.30 -11.54 -15.57
CA THR A 99 -0.20 -12.58 -16.50
C THR A 99 -0.41 -13.95 -15.87
N ILE A 100 0.32 -14.29 -14.80
CA ILE A 100 0.19 -15.62 -14.17
C ILE A 100 -1.18 -15.83 -13.55
N GLY A 101 -1.84 -14.79 -13.04
CA GLY A 101 -3.19 -14.92 -12.50
C GLY A 101 -4.17 -15.45 -13.54
N TYR A 102 -4.15 -14.87 -14.74
CA TYR A 102 -4.97 -15.32 -15.86
C TYR A 102 -4.59 -16.73 -16.32
N VAL A 103 -3.30 -16.97 -16.60
CA VAL A 103 -2.83 -18.25 -17.16
C VAL A 103 -3.01 -19.40 -16.16
N ALA A 104 -2.66 -19.18 -14.89
CA ALA A 104 -2.76 -20.21 -13.87
C ALA A 104 -4.22 -20.55 -13.52
N SER A 105 -5.11 -19.55 -13.47
CA SER A 105 -6.54 -19.81 -13.26
C SER A 105 -7.12 -20.65 -14.39
N HIS A 106 -6.89 -20.27 -15.64
CA HIS A 106 -7.33 -21.07 -16.80
C HIS A 106 -6.77 -22.50 -16.80
N TYR A 107 -5.47 -22.65 -16.51
CA TYR A 107 -4.81 -23.95 -16.50
C TYR A 107 -5.35 -24.85 -15.38
N ALA A 108 -5.37 -24.33 -14.15
CA ALA A 108 -5.78 -25.09 -12.97
C ALA A 108 -7.24 -25.55 -13.02
N THR A 109 -8.12 -24.78 -13.66
CA THR A 109 -9.55 -25.10 -13.81
C THR A 109 -9.88 -25.82 -15.11
N LYS A 110 -8.88 -26.06 -15.98
CA LYS A 110 -9.03 -26.64 -17.33
C LYS A 110 -9.98 -25.82 -18.22
N THR A 111 -10.06 -24.51 -17.99
CA THR A 111 -10.83 -23.58 -18.81
C THR A 111 -9.97 -23.15 -20.00
N PRO A 112 -10.35 -23.45 -21.25
CA PRO A 112 -9.50 -23.16 -22.41
C PRO A 112 -9.33 -21.65 -22.60
N ILE A 113 -8.09 -21.23 -22.88
CA ILE A 113 -7.80 -19.88 -23.39
C ILE A 113 -8.03 -19.90 -24.91
N PRO A 114 -8.81 -18.95 -25.46
CA PRO A 114 -9.00 -18.84 -26.91
C PRO A 114 -7.68 -18.75 -27.68
N GLU A 115 -7.60 -19.38 -28.86
CA GLU A 115 -6.37 -19.49 -29.66
C GLU A 115 -5.72 -18.12 -29.96
N HIS A 116 -6.56 -17.13 -30.30
CA HIS A 116 -6.12 -15.79 -30.64
C HIS A 116 -5.54 -15.05 -29.42
N GLU A 117 -6.18 -15.17 -28.26
CA GLU A 117 -5.66 -14.64 -26.99
C GLU A 117 -4.35 -15.33 -26.61
N ARG A 118 -4.29 -16.67 -26.70
CA ARG A 118 -3.09 -17.46 -26.40
C ARG A 118 -1.91 -17.04 -27.26
N THR A 119 -2.14 -16.87 -28.56
CA THR A 119 -1.12 -16.43 -29.52
C THR A 119 -0.55 -15.06 -29.15
N GLU A 120 -1.42 -14.10 -28.85
CA GLU A 120 -1.02 -12.73 -28.58
C GLU A 120 -0.44 -12.53 -27.16
N LEU A 121 -0.83 -13.36 -26.19
CA LEU A 121 -0.19 -13.44 -24.86
C LEU A 121 1.25 -13.96 -24.98
N ILE A 122 1.49 -15.01 -25.78
CA ILE A 122 2.85 -15.50 -26.07
C ILE A 122 3.68 -14.40 -26.71
N ARG A 123 3.14 -13.69 -27.70
CA ARG A 123 3.85 -12.58 -28.36
C ARG A 123 4.22 -11.49 -27.37
N TYR A 124 3.29 -11.08 -26.50
CA TYR A 124 3.56 -10.06 -25.48
C TYR A 124 4.70 -10.46 -24.56
N ILE A 125 4.64 -11.64 -23.94
CA ILE A 125 5.67 -12.12 -23.01
C ILE A 125 7.03 -12.25 -23.72
N VAL A 126 7.04 -12.75 -24.96
CA VAL A 126 8.29 -12.83 -25.74
C VAL A 126 8.86 -11.44 -26.05
N ASN A 127 8.02 -10.48 -26.42
CA ASN A 127 8.45 -9.13 -26.77
C ASN A 127 8.98 -8.31 -25.58
N THR A 128 8.69 -8.73 -24.35
CA THR A 128 9.20 -8.12 -23.11
C THR A 128 10.39 -8.88 -22.52
N ALA A 129 10.88 -9.93 -23.17
CA ALA A 129 12.07 -10.65 -22.73
C ALA A 129 13.30 -9.74 -22.76
N HIS A 130 14.11 -9.76 -21.71
CA HIS A 130 15.30 -8.92 -21.61
C HIS A 130 16.27 -9.24 -22.76
N PRO A 131 16.74 -8.24 -23.52
CA PRO A 131 17.37 -8.45 -24.83
C PRO A 131 18.70 -9.21 -24.73
N VAL A 132 19.39 -9.14 -23.60
CA VAL A 132 20.73 -9.73 -23.41
C VAL A 132 20.65 -11.17 -22.90
N ASP A 133 19.98 -11.40 -21.79
CA ASP A 133 19.96 -12.70 -21.11
C ASP A 133 18.67 -13.49 -21.31
N GLY A 134 17.61 -12.88 -21.88
CA GLY A 134 16.33 -13.55 -22.17
C GLY A 134 15.52 -13.91 -20.93
N GLY A 135 15.79 -13.30 -19.78
CA GLY A 135 14.93 -13.38 -18.59
C GLY A 135 13.88 -12.26 -18.54
N TRP A 136 13.23 -12.12 -17.39
CA TRP A 136 12.31 -11.03 -17.08
C TRP A 136 12.51 -10.57 -15.64
N GLY A 137 12.31 -9.28 -15.39
CA GLY A 137 12.34 -8.72 -14.04
C GLY A 137 10.97 -8.55 -13.41
N LEU A 138 10.86 -7.71 -12.38
CA LEU A 138 9.58 -7.43 -11.74
C LEU A 138 8.62 -6.67 -12.68
N HIS A 139 9.18 -5.85 -13.56
CA HIS A 139 8.50 -5.11 -14.61
C HIS A 139 9.30 -5.16 -15.92
N SER A 140 8.76 -4.60 -17.01
CA SER A 140 9.24 -4.83 -18.39
C SER A 140 10.61 -4.22 -18.72
N VAL A 141 11.08 -3.25 -17.95
CA VAL A 141 12.40 -2.59 -18.10
C VAL A 141 13.36 -2.90 -16.95
N ASP A 142 12.98 -3.79 -16.03
CA ASP A 142 13.85 -4.21 -14.92
C ASP A 142 14.93 -5.19 -15.41
N LYS A 143 15.98 -5.34 -14.61
CA LYS A 143 16.94 -6.44 -14.74
C LYS A 143 16.21 -7.78 -14.58
N SER A 144 16.72 -8.85 -15.20
CA SER A 144 16.16 -10.18 -15.02
C SER A 144 16.23 -10.62 -13.55
N THR A 145 15.09 -10.99 -12.97
CA THR A 145 14.95 -11.46 -11.59
C THR A 145 14.52 -12.92 -11.53
N CYS A 146 14.68 -13.58 -10.37
CA CYS A 146 14.25 -14.96 -10.22
C CYS A 146 12.73 -15.07 -10.33
N PHE A 147 12.01 -14.12 -9.74
CA PHE A 147 10.56 -14.06 -9.78
C PHE A 147 10.03 -13.89 -11.19
N GLY A 148 10.44 -12.80 -11.86
CA GLY A 148 9.98 -12.44 -13.19
C GLY A 148 10.30 -13.55 -14.19
N THR A 149 11.53 -14.07 -14.16
CA THR A 149 11.94 -15.13 -15.08
C THR A 149 11.21 -16.44 -14.83
N THR A 150 11.00 -16.83 -13.57
CA THR A 150 10.26 -18.06 -13.23
C THR A 150 8.82 -17.99 -13.73
N ILE A 151 8.12 -16.89 -13.40
CA ILE A 151 6.71 -16.73 -13.70
C ILE A 151 6.47 -16.67 -15.21
N ASN A 152 7.23 -15.85 -15.94
CA ASN A 152 7.04 -15.71 -17.38
C ASN A 152 7.47 -16.98 -18.15
N TYR A 153 8.51 -17.69 -17.69
CA TYR A 153 8.85 -18.99 -18.25
C TYR A 153 7.70 -19.98 -18.10
N VAL A 154 7.11 -20.08 -16.90
CA VAL A 154 5.97 -20.96 -16.64
C VAL A 154 4.78 -20.55 -17.50
N CYS A 155 4.42 -19.27 -17.57
CA CYS A 155 3.35 -18.78 -18.45
C CYS A 155 3.55 -19.22 -19.91
N LEU A 156 4.75 -19.03 -20.48
CA LEU A 156 5.04 -19.42 -21.85
C LEU A 156 4.85 -20.93 -22.08
N ARG A 157 5.29 -21.77 -21.14
CA ARG A 157 5.14 -23.23 -21.25
C ARG A 157 3.68 -23.65 -21.14
N LEU A 158 2.91 -23.09 -20.19
CA LEU A 158 1.48 -23.36 -20.04
C LEU A 158 0.64 -22.86 -21.23
N LEU A 159 1.06 -21.78 -21.88
CA LEU A 159 0.45 -21.29 -23.12
C LEU A 159 0.84 -22.13 -24.36
N GLY A 160 1.75 -23.10 -24.21
CA GLY A 160 2.11 -24.06 -25.25
C GLY A 160 3.39 -23.74 -26.03
N LEU A 161 4.20 -22.76 -25.61
CA LEU A 161 5.51 -22.52 -26.23
C LEU A 161 6.48 -23.68 -25.88
N PRO A 162 7.14 -24.33 -26.86
CA PRO A 162 8.00 -25.48 -26.59
C PRO A 162 9.23 -25.16 -25.72
N ALA A 163 9.63 -26.10 -24.86
CA ALA A 163 10.82 -25.97 -23.99
C ALA A 163 12.14 -25.77 -24.74
N ASP A 164 12.19 -26.18 -26.01
CA ASP A 164 13.33 -26.06 -26.90
C ASP A 164 13.28 -24.81 -27.78
N HIS A 165 12.22 -24.00 -27.68
CA HIS A 165 12.17 -22.69 -28.33
C HIS A 165 13.31 -21.79 -27.82
N THR A 166 13.88 -20.95 -28.69
CA THR A 166 15.06 -20.13 -28.37
C THR A 166 14.84 -19.25 -27.14
N VAL A 167 13.64 -18.69 -26.98
CA VAL A 167 13.26 -17.88 -25.81
C VAL A 167 13.30 -18.71 -24.52
N CYS A 168 12.63 -19.87 -24.50
CA CYS A 168 12.62 -20.78 -23.35
C CYS A 168 14.04 -21.26 -23.00
N LYS A 169 14.87 -21.60 -24.00
CA LYS A 169 16.28 -21.98 -23.78
C LYS A 169 17.07 -20.88 -23.07
N ARG A 170 16.96 -19.63 -23.53
CA ARG A 170 17.65 -18.47 -22.93
C ARG A 170 17.14 -18.18 -21.52
N ALA A 171 15.82 -18.11 -21.35
CA ALA A 171 15.18 -17.92 -20.05
C ALA A 171 15.59 -18.98 -19.03
N ARG A 172 15.62 -20.26 -19.42
CA ARG A 172 16.05 -21.36 -18.55
C ARG A 172 17.53 -21.26 -18.16
N VAL A 173 18.40 -20.81 -19.07
CA VAL A 173 19.81 -20.54 -18.75
C VAL A 173 19.92 -19.43 -17.69
N THR A 174 19.16 -18.35 -17.87
CA THR A 174 19.12 -17.23 -16.92
C THR A 174 18.55 -17.64 -15.57
N LEU A 175 17.43 -18.36 -15.54
CA LEU A 175 16.84 -18.90 -14.32
C LEU A 175 17.81 -19.82 -13.57
N ARG A 176 18.56 -20.67 -14.27
CA ARG A 176 19.58 -21.53 -13.64
C ARG A 176 20.73 -20.71 -13.03
N LYS A 177 21.17 -19.62 -13.68
CA LYS A 177 22.16 -18.69 -13.09
C LYS A 177 21.62 -18.01 -11.83
N LEU A 178 20.32 -17.73 -11.80
CA LEU A 178 19.60 -17.20 -10.63
C LEU A 178 19.26 -18.26 -9.58
N GLY A 179 19.76 -19.51 -9.72
CA GLY A 179 19.61 -20.57 -8.73
C GLY A 179 18.37 -21.46 -8.89
N GLY A 180 17.54 -21.21 -9.91
CA GLY A 180 16.29 -21.92 -10.15
C GLY A 180 15.11 -21.37 -9.33
N ALA A 181 13.91 -21.88 -9.60
CA ALA A 181 12.64 -21.41 -9.03
C ALA A 181 12.51 -21.61 -7.51
N ILE A 182 13.39 -22.40 -6.87
CA ILE A 182 13.34 -22.66 -5.42
C ILE A 182 13.48 -21.40 -4.57
N ARG A 183 14.12 -20.35 -5.10
CA ARG A 183 14.35 -19.07 -4.41
C ARG A 183 13.47 -17.93 -4.94
N THR A 184 12.37 -18.26 -5.61
CA THR A 184 11.40 -17.23 -6.02
C THR A 184 10.75 -16.61 -4.76
N PRO A 185 10.36 -15.33 -4.77
CA PRO A 185 9.68 -14.66 -3.66
C PRO A 185 8.33 -15.30 -3.29
N HIS A 186 7.74 -14.88 -2.17
CA HIS A 186 6.51 -15.39 -1.56
C HIS A 186 5.39 -15.57 -2.59
N TRP A 187 5.07 -14.52 -3.35
CA TRP A 187 4.01 -14.59 -4.37
C TRP A 187 4.33 -15.58 -5.49
N GLY A 188 5.60 -15.69 -5.87
CA GLY A 188 6.06 -16.71 -6.81
C GLY A 188 5.87 -18.12 -6.26
N LYS A 189 6.23 -18.36 -4.99
CA LYS A 189 6.05 -19.66 -4.33
C LYS A 189 4.57 -20.01 -4.23
N SER A 190 3.70 -19.04 -3.95
CA SER A 190 2.25 -19.20 -3.90
C SER A 190 1.67 -19.63 -5.24
N TRP A 191 2.00 -18.92 -6.34
CA TRP A 191 1.53 -19.29 -7.68
C TRP A 191 2.05 -20.64 -8.15
N LEU A 192 3.33 -20.94 -7.90
CA LEU A 192 3.86 -22.27 -8.20
C LEU A 192 3.22 -23.36 -7.34
N SER A 193 2.82 -23.08 -6.10
CA SER A 193 2.15 -24.06 -5.23
C SER A 193 0.74 -24.38 -5.73
N VAL A 194 -0.01 -23.35 -6.17
CA VAL A 194 -1.29 -23.50 -6.88
C VAL A 194 -1.14 -24.39 -8.13
N LEU A 195 -0.08 -24.18 -8.91
CA LEU A 195 0.22 -24.96 -10.12
C LEU A 195 0.87 -26.31 -9.85
N ASN A 196 0.96 -26.76 -8.58
CA ASN A 196 1.64 -28.00 -8.20
C ASN A 196 3.12 -28.08 -8.64
N LEU A 197 3.75 -26.92 -8.89
CA LEU A 197 5.16 -26.77 -9.22
C LEU A 197 6.02 -26.46 -8.00
N TYR A 198 5.43 -26.22 -6.84
CA TYR A 198 6.09 -25.99 -5.55
C TYR A 198 5.20 -26.60 -4.44
N LYS A 199 5.75 -26.87 -3.25
CA LYS A 199 4.97 -27.39 -2.11
C LYS A 199 4.61 -26.27 -1.15
N TRP A 200 3.35 -26.18 -0.73
CA TRP A 200 2.86 -25.19 0.25
C TRP A 200 3.68 -25.18 1.55
N GLU A 201 4.29 -26.30 1.93
CA GLU A 201 5.19 -26.38 3.08
C GLU A 201 6.39 -25.43 2.99
N GLY A 202 6.82 -25.04 1.79
CA GLY A 202 7.89 -24.08 1.58
C GLY A 202 7.42 -22.65 1.34
N VAL A 203 6.15 -22.34 1.59
CA VAL A 203 5.60 -20.97 1.55
C VAL A 203 5.45 -20.48 2.99
N ASN A 204 5.73 -19.20 3.25
CA ASN A 204 5.49 -18.63 4.56
C ASN A 204 3.97 -18.53 4.84
N PRO A 205 3.51 -18.85 6.07
CA PRO A 205 2.09 -18.88 6.42
C PRO A 205 1.35 -17.56 6.16
N ALA A 206 0.11 -17.67 5.69
CA ALA A 206 -0.85 -16.56 5.60
C ALA A 206 -2.10 -16.94 6.41
N PRO A 207 -2.07 -16.80 7.75
CA PRO A 207 -3.01 -17.45 8.65
C PRO A 207 -4.44 -16.93 8.52
N PRO A 208 -5.43 -17.79 8.17
CA PRO A 208 -6.84 -17.38 8.08
C PRO A 208 -7.42 -16.92 9.42
N GLU A 209 -6.82 -17.30 10.55
CA GLU A 209 -7.25 -16.94 11.91
C GLU A 209 -7.25 -15.42 12.14
N LEU A 210 -6.39 -14.67 11.45
CA LEU A 210 -6.31 -13.21 11.60
C LEU A 210 -7.64 -12.53 11.27
N TRP A 211 -8.42 -13.10 10.35
CA TRP A 211 -9.73 -12.57 9.96
C TRP A 211 -10.79 -12.75 11.04
N ALA A 212 -10.64 -13.73 11.94
CA ALA A 212 -11.58 -13.96 13.03
C ALA A 212 -11.25 -13.19 14.32
N LEU A 213 -10.15 -12.42 14.32
CA LEU A 213 -9.80 -11.56 15.43
C LEU A 213 -10.86 -10.45 15.62
N PRO A 214 -11.03 -9.92 16.84
CA PRO A 214 -11.83 -8.71 17.02
C PRO A 214 -11.26 -7.56 16.16
N TYR A 215 -12.12 -6.84 15.43
CA TYR A 215 -11.72 -5.72 14.59
C TYR A 215 -10.90 -4.66 15.36
N ALA A 216 -11.11 -4.53 16.67
CA ALA A 216 -10.37 -3.61 17.54
C ALA A 216 -8.85 -3.90 17.64
N LEU A 217 -8.38 -5.10 17.29
CA LEU A 217 -6.96 -5.44 17.34
C LEU A 217 -6.17 -4.82 16.16
N PRO A 218 -4.97 -4.23 16.40
CA PRO A 218 -4.21 -3.55 15.34
C PRO A 218 -3.85 -4.45 14.14
N VAL A 219 -3.61 -5.74 14.38
CA VAL A 219 -3.21 -6.70 13.34
C VAL A 219 -4.36 -7.21 12.47
N HIS A 220 -5.61 -6.83 12.75
CA HIS A 220 -6.78 -7.33 12.03
C HIS A 220 -6.73 -6.97 10.53
N PRO A 221 -6.89 -7.93 9.60
CA PRO A 221 -6.73 -7.69 8.16
C PRO A 221 -7.64 -6.63 7.53
N GLY A 222 -8.84 -6.43 8.09
CA GLY A 222 -9.73 -5.32 7.69
C GLY A 222 -9.17 -3.91 7.92
N ARG A 223 -7.99 -3.78 8.54
CA ARG A 223 -7.26 -2.51 8.71
C ARG A 223 -6.01 -2.40 7.83
N TRP A 224 -5.65 -3.46 7.12
CA TRP A 224 -4.52 -3.44 6.21
C TRP A 224 -4.89 -2.64 4.97
N TRP A 225 -3.85 -2.22 4.24
CA TRP A 225 -4.03 -1.64 2.91
C TRP A 225 -4.89 -2.54 2.02
N VAL A 226 -5.75 -1.92 1.21
CA VAL A 226 -6.80 -2.62 0.44
C VAL A 226 -6.23 -3.68 -0.50
N HIS A 227 -5.14 -3.37 -1.21
CA HIS A 227 -4.48 -4.29 -2.13
C HIS A 227 -3.93 -5.52 -1.40
N THR A 228 -3.22 -5.31 -0.31
CA THR A 228 -2.67 -6.40 0.51
C THR A 228 -3.76 -7.31 1.04
N ARG A 229 -4.80 -6.78 1.68
CA ARG A 229 -5.85 -7.66 2.19
C ARG A 229 -6.65 -8.35 1.08
N ALA A 230 -6.87 -7.70 -0.07
CA ALA A 230 -7.59 -8.29 -1.20
C ALA A 230 -6.83 -9.44 -1.86
N ILE A 231 -5.49 -9.42 -1.82
CA ILE A 231 -4.64 -10.51 -2.33
C ILE A 231 -4.47 -11.62 -1.28
N TYR A 232 -4.17 -11.26 -0.04
CA TYR A 232 -3.91 -12.22 1.04
C TYR A 232 -5.17 -12.93 1.54
N LEU A 233 -6.38 -12.37 1.33
CA LEU A 233 -7.64 -13.03 1.64
C LEU A 233 -7.83 -14.35 0.85
N PRO A 234 -7.88 -14.34 -0.50
CA PRO A 234 -8.01 -15.56 -1.28
C PRO A 234 -6.72 -16.40 -1.29
N MET A 235 -5.53 -15.80 -1.32
CA MET A 235 -4.27 -16.56 -1.26
C MET A 235 -4.13 -17.34 0.06
N GLY A 236 -4.44 -16.70 1.20
CA GLY A 236 -4.41 -17.35 2.51
C GLY A 236 -5.45 -18.45 2.64
N TYR A 237 -6.62 -18.28 2.02
CA TYR A 237 -7.63 -19.35 1.90
C TYR A 237 -7.05 -20.56 1.14
N LEU A 238 -6.47 -20.36 -0.05
CA LEU A 238 -5.93 -21.45 -0.88
C LEU A 238 -4.76 -22.16 -0.20
N ALA A 239 -3.88 -21.40 0.46
CA ALA A 239 -2.78 -21.95 1.24
C ALA A 239 -3.28 -22.82 2.40
N ALA A 240 -4.30 -22.35 3.13
CA ALA A 240 -4.88 -23.07 4.26
C ALA A 240 -5.66 -24.33 3.83
N ASP A 241 -6.25 -24.31 2.63
CA ASP A 241 -6.88 -25.49 2.00
C ASP A 241 -5.85 -26.46 1.40
N GLY A 242 -4.65 -25.97 1.07
CA GLY A 242 -3.64 -26.74 0.37
C GLY A 242 -3.98 -26.96 -1.11
N PHE A 243 -4.70 -26.02 -1.73
CA PHE A 243 -5.14 -26.13 -3.12
C PHE A 243 -3.96 -26.32 -4.08
N GLN A 244 -4.00 -27.37 -4.90
CA GLN A 244 -3.06 -27.60 -5.99
C GLN A 244 -3.83 -28.15 -7.20
N CYS A 245 -3.49 -27.72 -8.41
CA CYS A 245 -4.06 -28.30 -9.61
C CYS A 245 -3.57 -29.75 -9.83
N GLU A 246 -4.28 -30.46 -10.71
CA GLU A 246 -3.94 -31.84 -11.08
C GLU A 246 -2.53 -31.90 -11.68
N ASP A 247 -1.78 -32.94 -11.31
CA ASP A 247 -0.42 -33.16 -11.81
C ASP A 247 -0.46 -33.86 -13.18
N ASP A 248 0.03 -33.18 -14.21
CA ASP A 248 0.09 -33.69 -15.58
C ASP A 248 1.52 -33.73 -16.15
N GLU A 249 1.65 -34.23 -17.37
CA GLU A 249 2.95 -34.40 -18.03
C GLU A 249 3.70 -33.07 -18.20
N LEU A 250 3.00 -31.97 -18.51
CA LEU A 250 3.61 -30.66 -18.71
C LEU A 250 4.14 -30.09 -17.38
N LEU A 251 3.40 -30.25 -16.28
CA LEU A 251 3.88 -29.85 -14.96
C LEU A 251 5.11 -30.68 -14.52
N GLN A 252 5.14 -31.97 -14.85
CA GLN A 252 6.32 -32.82 -14.60
C GLN A 252 7.52 -32.43 -15.47
N GLU A 253 7.33 -31.97 -16.71
CA GLU A 253 8.38 -31.35 -17.52
C GLU A 253 8.88 -30.06 -16.87
N LEU A 254 7.98 -29.17 -16.48
CA LEU A 254 8.31 -27.90 -15.84
C LEU A 254 9.14 -28.10 -14.56
N ARG A 255 8.80 -29.09 -13.72
CA ARG A 255 9.60 -29.46 -12.53
C ARG A 255 11.05 -29.85 -12.88
N ARG A 256 11.29 -30.44 -14.05
CA ARG A 256 12.65 -30.76 -14.53
C ARG A 256 13.36 -29.56 -15.15
N GLU A 257 12.61 -28.56 -15.60
CA GLU A 257 13.10 -27.39 -16.31
C GLU A 257 13.53 -26.25 -15.37
N ILE A 258 12.69 -25.93 -14.37
CA ILE A 258 12.81 -24.69 -13.57
C ILE A 258 13.67 -24.84 -12.30
N TYR A 259 13.99 -26.08 -11.90
CA TYR A 259 14.82 -26.38 -10.73
C TYR A 259 16.25 -26.77 -11.13
N THR A 260 17.22 -26.46 -10.25
CA THR A 260 18.64 -26.80 -10.44
C THR A 260 19.01 -28.19 -9.92
N ARG A 261 18.08 -28.83 -9.21
CA ARG A 261 18.18 -30.15 -8.59
C ARG A 261 16.87 -30.89 -8.81
N ASP A 262 16.90 -32.21 -8.63
CA ASP A 262 15.73 -33.05 -8.81
C ASP A 262 14.59 -32.63 -7.86
N TYR A 263 13.38 -32.44 -8.40
CA TYR A 263 12.25 -31.85 -7.68
C TYR A 263 11.87 -32.65 -6.43
N ASP A 264 11.80 -33.97 -6.57
CA ASP A 264 11.38 -34.87 -5.48
C ASP A 264 12.43 -34.98 -4.36
N SER A 265 13.67 -34.54 -4.62
CA SER A 265 14.73 -34.48 -3.62
C SER A 265 14.73 -33.19 -2.76
N ILE A 266 13.89 -32.21 -3.10
CA ILE A 266 13.86 -30.90 -2.45
C ILE A 266 13.01 -30.97 -1.18
N ASP A 267 13.61 -30.61 -0.05
CA ASP A 267 12.88 -30.34 1.20
C ASP A 267 12.39 -28.88 1.20
N PHE A 268 11.21 -28.66 0.61
CA PHE A 268 10.61 -27.33 0.47
C PHE A 268 10.43 -26.61 1.81
N SER A 269 10.22 -27.33 2.90
CA SER A 269 10.02 -26.75 4.23
C SER A 269 11.23 -25.93 4.73
N LYS A 270 12.42 -26.21 4.20
CA LYS A 270 13.67 -25.48 4.49
C LYS A 270 13.88 -24.24 3.63
N HIS A 271 13.04 -24.01 2.62
CA HIS A 271 13.20 -22.95 1.64
C HIS A 271 12.13 -21.85 1.75
N ARG A 272 11.46 -21.75 2.91
CA ARG A 272 10.44 -20.71 3.18
C ARG A 272 10.99 -19.30 3.05
N ASP A 273 12.12 -19.05 3.70
CA ASP A 273 12.78 -17.74 3.73
C ASP A 273 13.89 -17.60 2.68
N ASP A 274 14.07 -18.62 1.83
CA ASP A 274 15.04 -18.58 0.74
C ASP A 274 14.50 -17.75 -0.41
N VAL A 275 15.08 -16.56 -0.58
CA VAL A 275 14.76 -15.62 -1.67
C VAL A 275 16.05 -15.28 -2.42
N CYS A 276 15.98 -15.19 -3.74
CA CYS A 276 17.11 -14.81 -4.56
C CYS A 276 17.51 -13.36 -4.26
N GLY A 277 18.79 -13.09 -4.01
CA GLY A 277 19.23 -11.75 -3.58
C GLY A 277 18.96 -10.62 -4.57
N VAL A 278 18.72 -10.93 -5.85
CA VAL A 278 18.34 -9.94 -6.87
C VAL A 278 16.88 -9.47 -6.70
N ASP A 279 16.03 -10.33 -6.14
CA ASP A 279 14.62 -10.07 -5.87
C ASP A 279 14.38 -9.46 -4.47
N LEU A 280 15.38 -9.53 -3.57
CA LEU A 280 15.22 -9.12 -2.18
C LEU A 280 15.37 -7.61 -2.01
N TYR A 281 14.34 -6.85 -2.40
CA TYR A 281 14.26 -5.42 -2.18
C TYR A 281 14.06 -5.08 -0.69
N TYR A 282 13.18 -5.83 -0.02
CA TYR A 282 12.80 -5.59 1.37
C TYR A 282 12.89 -6.89 2.19
N PRO A 283 14.00 -7.10 2.92
CA PRO A 283 14.17 -8.33 3.70
C PRO A 283 13.17 -8.39 4.85
N HIS A 284 12.77 -9.62 5.21
CA HIS A 284 11.93 -9.85 6.37
C HIS A 284 12.52 -9.22 7.63
N SER A 285 11.66 -8.56 8.40
CA SER A 285 12.04 -8.05 9.71
C SER A 285 12.41 -9.20 10.66
N THR A 286 13.21 -8.91 11.69
CA THR A 286 13.50 -9.88 12.77
C THR A 286 12.21 -10.39 13.43
N MET A 287 11.17 -9.55 13.52
CA MET A 287 9.88 -9.94 14.08
C MET A 287 9.18 -10.97 13.20
N LEU A 288 9.13 -10.75 11.88
CA LEU A 288 8.52 -11.68 10.94
C LEU A 288 9.27 -13.02 10.89
N ASN A 289 10.61 -12.97 10.89
CA ASN A 289 11.44 -14.18 10.96
C ASN A 289 11.24 -14.98 12.25
N LEU A 290 10.82 -14.35 13.35
CA LEU A 290 10.44 -15.05 14.59
C LEU A 290 9.01 -15.63 14.51
N VAL A 291 8.07 -14.88 13.92
CA VAL A 291 6.65 -15.24 13.86
C VAL A 291 6.39 -16.36 12.84
N ASN A 292 7.04 -16.34 11.68
CA ASN A 292 6.82 -17.31 10.61
C ASN A 292 7.00 -18.78 11.05
N PRO A 293 8.08 -19.18 11.74
CA PRO A 293 8.24 -20.55 12.24
C PRO A 293 7.16 -20.96 13.25
N ILE A 294 6.70 -20.02 14.09
CA ILE A 294 5.64 -20.25 15.08
C ILE A 294 4.32 -20.51 14.35
N LEU A 295 3.95 -19.65 13.41
CA LEU A 295 2.74 -19.80 12.60
C LEU A 295 2.78 -21.09 11.79
N ALA A 296 3.92 -21.42 11.20
CA ALA A 296 4.04 -22.61 10.38
C ALA A 296 4.01 -23.90 11.20
N THR A 297 4.40 -23.82 12.48
CA THR A 297 4.19 -24.90 13.44
C THR A 297 2.72 -24.97 13.80
N TRP A 298 2.07 -23.84 14.09
CA TRP A 298 0.64 -23.76 14.39
C TRP A 298 -0.22 -24.38 13.28
N GLU A 299 0.03 -24.08 12.01
CA GLU A 299 -0.71 -24.64 10.88
C GLU A 299 -0.74 -26.17 10.87
N LYS A 300 0.34 -26.83 11.33
CA LYS A 300 0.43 -28.29 11.44
C LYS A 300 -0.46 -28.85 12.56
N TRP A 301 -0.62 -28.11 13.65
CA TRP A 301 -1.36 -28.54 14.85
C TRP A 301 -2.79 -28.00 14.91
N ARG A 302 -3.14 -27.07 14.03
CA ARG A 302 -4.44 -26.41 14.00
C ARG A 302 -5.59 -27.43 13.90
N PRO A 303 -6.60 -27.35 14.78
CA PRO A 303 -7.77 -28.21 14.66
C PRO A 303 -8.54 -27.97 13.36
N LYS A 304 -8.88 -29.06 12.65
CA LYS A 304 -9.64 -28.98 11.38
C LYS A 304 -11.00 -28.32 11.52
N TRP A 305 -11.67 -28.46 12.67
CA TRP A 305 -12.97 -27.82 12.90
C TRP A 305 -12.86 -26.28 12.91
N LEU A 306 -11.75 -25.75 13.44
CA LEU A 306 -11.47 -24.33 13.47
C LEU A 306 -11.22 -23.83 12.05
N LEU A 307 -10.33 -24.52 11.32
CA LEU A 307 -10.05 -24.21 9.92
C LEU A 307 -11.33 -24.19 9.06
N ASN A 308 -12.17 -25.23 9.13
CA ASN A 308 -13.41 -25.30 8.36
C ASN A 308 -14.41 -24.18 8.73
N THR A 309 -14.38 -23.69 9.97
CA THR A 309 -15.22 -22.56 10.39
C THR A 309 -14.67 -21.25 9.83
N LEU A 310 -13.36 -21.05 9.90
CA LEU A 310 -12.68 -19.88 9.34
C LEU A 310 -12.82 -19.81 7.83
N LYS A 311 -12.69 -20.93 7.11
CA LYS A 311 -12.88 -21.01 5.66
C LYS A 311 -14.25 -20.49 5.24
N ARG A 312 -15.32 -20.95 5.90
CA ARG A 312 -16.70 -20.48 5.62
C ARG A 312 -16.86 -18.99 5.89
N TYR A 313 -16.27 -18.49 6.97
CA TYR A 313 -16.31 -17.07 7.33
C TYR A 313 -15.55 -16.19 6.31
N ILE A 314 -14.33 -16.61 5.93
CA ILE A 314 -13.50 -15.96 4.92
C ILE A 314 -14.19 -15.96 3.56
N TYR A 315 -14.80 -17.08 3.18
CA TYR A 315 -15.54 -17.16 1.92
C TYR A 315 -16.75 -16.22 1.92
N ASP A 316 -17.44 -16.04 3.06
CA ASP A 316 -18.52 -15.07 3.17
C ASP A 316 -18.04 -13.62 2.98
N ILE A 317 -16.90 -13.27 3.58
CA ILE A 317 -16.24 -11.97 3.33
C ILE A 317 -15.89 -11.82 1.84
N PHE A 318 -15.33 -12.87 1.24
CA PHE A 318 -14.91 -12.83 -0.16
C PHE A 318 -16.09 -12.67 -1.14
N LYS A 319 -17.23 -13.33 -0.90
CA LYS A 319 -18.45 -13.10 -1.70
C LYS A 319 -18.92 -11.65 -1.66
N LYS A 320 -18.82 -10.98 -0.50
CA LYS A 320 -19.15 -9.55 -0.39
C LYS A 320 -18.22 -8.69 -1.23
N GLU A 321 -16.94 -9.05 -1.28
CA GLU A 321 -15.96 -8.41 -2.15
C GLU A 321 -16.29 -8.62 -3.65
N LEU A 322 -16.70 -9.82 -4.05
CA LEU A 322 -17.16 -10.08 -5.42
C LEU A 322 -18.37 -9.22 -5.80
N ILE A 323 -19.36 -9.11 -4.91
CA ILE A 323 -20.54 -8.25 -5.12
C ILE A 323 -20.13 -6.78 -5.25
N ASN A 324 -19.21 -6.31 -4.41
CA ASN A 324 -18.77 -4.91 -4.43
C ASN A 324 -18.06 -4.48 -5.73
N THR A 325 -17.52 -5.45 -6.47
CA THR A 325 -16.55 -5.24 -7.57
C THR A 325 -16.98 -5.90 -8.88
N GLU A 326 -18.25 -6.33 -8.98
CA GLU A 326 -18.76 -7.07 -10.14
C GLU A 326 -17.84 -8.24 -10.53
N HIS A 327 -17.34 -8.96 -9.51
CA HIS A 327 -16.45 -10.12 -9.62
C HIS A 327 -15.02 -9.85 -10.12
N MET A 328 -14.62 -8.59 -10.28
CA MET A 328 -13.27 -8.23 -10.75
C MET A 328 -12.23 -8.16 -9.62
N THR A 329 -12.65 -7.94 -8.37
CA THR A 329 -11.76 -7.57 -7.25
C THR A 329 -10.93 -6.30 -7.57
N ILE A 330 -9.88 -6.01 -6.80
CA ILE A 330 -9.09 -4.78 -7.01
C ILE A 330 -8.10 -4.87 -8.17
N ALA A 331 -7.50 -6.04 -8.40
CA ALA A 331 -6.45 -6.24 -9.40
C ALA A 331 -6.51 -7.67 -9.99
N PRO A 332 -5.91 -7.91 -11.17
CA PRO A 332 -5.89 -9.24 -11.79
C PRO A 332 -5.24 -10.33 -10.93
N VAL A 333 -4.30 -9.98 -10.04
CA VAL A 333 -3.70 -10.92 -9.09
C VAL A 333 -4.71 -11.42 -8.07
N SER A 334 -5.49 -10.51 -7.45
CA SER A 334 -6.55 -10.90 -6.51
C SER A 334 -7.69 -11.62 -7.23
N ALA A 335 -8.00 -11.23 -8.48
CA ALA A 335 -8.99 -11.92 -9.32
C ALA A 335 -8.55 -13.37 -9.62
N GLY A 336 -7.27 -13.57 -9.93
CA GLY A 336 -6.60 -14.87 -10.10
C GLY A 336 -6.87 -15.82 -8.94
N PHE A 337 -6.40 -15.47 -7.75
CA PHE A 337 -6.60 -16.28 -6.56
C PHE A 337 -8.10 -16.41 -6.22
N GLY A 338 -8.86 -15.33 -6.38
CA GLY A 338 -10.28 -15.28 -6.13
C GLY A 338 -11.09 -16.28 -6.94
N ALA A 339 -10.85 -16.35 -8.25
CA ALA A 339 -11.50 -17.30 -9.14
C ALA A 339 -11.23 -18.75 -8.72
N LEU A 340 -10.02 -19.05 -8.24
CA LEU A 340 -9.65 -20.38 -7.74
C LEU A 340 -10.32 -20.72 -6.40
N VAL A 341 -10.53 -19.73 -5.53
CA VAL A 341 -11.33 -19.92 -4.31
C VAL A 341 -12.77 -20.27 -4.66
N VAL A 342 -13.40 -19.53 -5.58
CA VAL A 342 -14.77 -19.81 -6.03
C VAL A 342 -14.85 -21.17 -6.71
N TYR A 343 -13.88 -21.52 -7.56
CA TYR A 343 -13.80 -22.85 -8.16
C TYR A 343 -13.72 -23.95 -7.10
N SER A 344 -12.92 -23.76 -6.06
CA SER A 344 -12.75 -24.73 -4.99
C SER A 344 -13.99 -24.89 -4.11
N GLU A 345 -14.76 -23.83 -3.89
CA GLU A 345 -15.97 -23.85 -3.02
C GLU A 345 -17.25 -24.21 -3.78
N GLU A 346 -17.44 -23.67 -4.99
CA GLU A 346 -18.69 -23.78 -5.75
C GLU A 346 -18.58 -24.67 -6.99
N GLY A 347 -17.37 -24.98 -7.46
CA GLY A 347 -17.13 -25.80 -8.63
C GLY A 347 -17.25 -25.07 -9.98
N PRO A 348 -16.85 -25.73 -11.08
CA PRO A 348 -16.75 -25.14 -12.43
C PRO A 348 -18.09 -24.70 -13.03
N ASP A 349 -19.19 -25.30 -12.60
CA ASP A 349 -20.51 -25.04 -13.17
C ASP A 349 -21.23 -23.86 -12.52
N SER A 350 -20.69 -23.34 -11.41
CA SER A 350 -21.27 -22.21 -10.70
C SER A 350 -21.27 -20.94 -11.55
N GLU A 351 -22.33 -20.15 -11.43
CA GLU A 351 -22.47 -18.89 -12.15
C GLU A 351 -21.42 -17.87 -11.68
N THR A 352 -21.11 -17.88 -10.38
CA THR A 352 -20.06 -17.06 -9.78
C THR A 352 -18.71 -17.32 -10.44
N PHE A 353 -18.31 -18.59 -10.58
CA PHE A 353 -17.03 -18.94 -11.21
C PHE A 353 -16.99 -18.53 -12.68
N LYS A 354 -18.05 -18.83 -13.43
CA LYS A 354 -18.16 -18.43 -14.85
C LYS A 354 -18.06 -16.92 -15.01
N THR A 355 -18.66 -16.17 -14.10
CA THR A 355 -18.59 -14.69 -14.09
C THR A 355 -17.18 -14.22 -13.78
N CYS A 356 -16.52 -14.73 -12.73
CA CYS A 356 -15.11 -14.41 -12.44
C CYS A 356 -14.22 -14.66 -13.66
N MET A 357 -14.38 -15.80 -14.33
CA MET A 357 -13.59 -16.14 -15.52
C MET A 357 -13.90 -15.20 -16.69
N ALA A 358 -15.17 -14.85 -16.92
CA ALA A 358 -15.56 -13.93 -17.98
C ALA A 358 -15.01 -12.51 -17.75
N ARG A 359 -15.00 -12.04 -16.49
CA ARG A 359 -14.53 -10.69 -16.14
C ARG A 359 -13.01 -10.51 -16.23
N PHE A 360 -12.21 -11.57 -16.41
CA PHE A 360 -10.78 -11.41 -16.72
C PHE A 360 -10.54 -10.60 -17.99
N LYS A 361 -11.45 -10.69 -18.95
CA LYS A 361 -11.34 -9.95 -20.21
C LYS A 361 -11.28 -8.44 -20.03
N ASP A 362 -11.86 -7.93 -18.96
CA ASP A 362 -11.83 -6.51 -18.59
C ASP A 362 -10.39 -6.02 -18.32
N CYS A 363 -9.48 -6.94 -18.00
CA CYS A 363 -8.07 -6.65 -17.72
C CYS A 363 -7.16 -7.05 -18.88
N LEU A 364 -7.69 -7.59 -19.98
CA LEU A 364 -6.92 -7.93 -21.19
C LEU A 364 -6.91 -6.75 -22.14
N PHE A 365 -5.72 -6.34 -22.57
CA PHE A 365 -5.57 -5.21 -23.49
C PHE A 365 -4.58 -5.50 -24.62
N HIS A 366 -5.06 -5.36 -25.85
CA HIS A 366 -4.24 -5.62 -27.03
C HIS A 366 -3.52 -4.36 -27.48
N GLY A 367 -2.20 -4.45 -27.60
CA GLY A 367 -1.37 -3.41 -28.20
C GLY A 367 -0.45 -3.98 -29.28
N SER A 368 0.39 -3.13 -29.85
CA SER A 368 1.36 -3.53 -30.89
C SER A 368 2.32 -4.66 -30.49
N GLN A 369 2.61 -4.82 -29.20
CA GLN A 369 3.49 -5.88 -28.68
C GLN A 369 2.76 -7.23 -28.43
N GLY A 370 1.43 -7.27 -28.55
CA GLY A 370 0.60 -8.43 -28.22
C GLY A 370 -0.46 -8.10 -27.16
N LEU A 371 -1.12 -9.13 -26.66
CA LEU A 371 -2.16 -9.04 -25.64
C LEU A 371 -1.51 -9.09 -24.25
N THR A 372 -1.76 -8.08 -23.41
CA THR A 372 -1.26 -8.03 -22.02
C THR A 372 -2.41 -8.18 -21.03
N VAL A 373 -2.09 -8.64 -19.83
CA VAL A 373 -2.90 -8.40 -18.63
C VAL A 373 -2.47 -7.06 -18.04
N MET A 374 -3.40 -6.16 -17.82
CA MET A 374 -3.18 -4.81 -17.28
C MET A 374 -2.93 -4.81 -15.77
N GLY A 375 -2.53 -3.68 -15.17
CA GLY A 375 -2.38 -3.55 -13.71
C GLY A 375 -3.73 -3.52 -12.95
N THR A 376 -4.74 -2.97 -13.59
CA THR A 376 -6.15 -2.89 -13.19
C THR A 376 -7.03 -3.27 -14.40
N ASN A 377 -8.33 -2.98 -14.38
CA ASN A 377 -9.17 -3.03 -15.58
C ASN A 377 -9.08 -1.74 -16.45
N GLY A 378 -8.05 -0.92 -16.24
CA GLY A 378 -7.78 0.33 -16.97
C GLY A 378 -7.58 1.55 -16.05
N SER A 379 -7.49 2.75 -16.64
CA SER A 379 -7.29 4.03 -15.95
C SER A 379 -8.31 5.10 -16.37
N GLN A 380 -9.52 4.66 -16.75
CA GLN A 380 -10.48 5.44 -17.52
C GLN A 380 -10.92 6.75 -16.83
N VAL A 381 -11.27 6.71 -15.54
CA VAL A 381 -11.68 7.91 -14.79
C VAL A 381 -10.52 8.87 -14.59
N TRP A 382 -9.34 8.33 -14.25
CA TRP A 382 -8.11 9.10 -14.10
C TRP A 382 -7.79 9.91 -15.37
N ASP A 383 -7.73 9.23 -16.52
CA ASP A 383 -7.36 9.85 -17.79
C ASP A 383 -8.43 10.84 -18.27
N ALA A 384 -9.71 10.51 -18.13
CA ALA A 384 -10.80 11.41 -18.50
C ALA A 384 -10.83 12.68 -17.64
N ALA A 385 -10.58 12.57 -16.32
CA ALA A 385 -10.52 13.72 -15.44
C ALA A 385 -9.36 14.65 -15.80
N PHE A 386 -8.16 14.12 -15.99
CA PHE A 386 -7.00 14.94 -16.37
C PHE A 386 -7.12 15.54 -17.77
N ALA A 387 -7.62 14.80 -18.76
CA ALA A 387 -7.82 15.32 -20.10
C ALA A 387 -8.73 16.57 -20.08
N VAL A 388 -9.86 16.50 -19.38
CA VAL A 388 -10.76 17.65 -19.22
C VAL A 388 -10.04 18.82 -18.57
N GLN A 389 -9.36 18.58 -17.45
CA GLN A 389 -8.70 19.64 -16.69
C GLN A 389 -7.61 20.35 -17.51
N TYR A 390 -6.71 19.61 -18.15
CA TYR A 390 -5.60 20.21 -18.89
C TYR A 390 -6.06 20.92 -20.16
N LEU A 391 -7.16 20.48 -20.79
CA LEU A 391 -7.80 21.24 -21.87
C LEU A 391 -8.33 22.59 -21.38
N PHE A 392 -8.91 22.65 -20.18
CA PHE A 392 -9.31 23.93 -19.58
C PHE A 392 -8.09 24.79 -19.22
N MET A 393 -7.07 24.20 -18.61
CA MET A 393 -5.85 24.92 -18.23
C MET A 393 -5.10 25.49 -19.44
N ALA A 394 -5.10 24.77 -20.56
CA ALA A 394 -4.50 25.20 -21.82
C ALA A 394 -5.37 26.21 -22.62
N GLY A 395 -6.57 26.53 -22.15
CA GLY A 395 -7.52 27.39 -22.87
C GLY A 395 -8.10 26.76 -24.14
N LEU A 396 -8.10 25.43 -24.25
CA LEU A 396 -8.54 24.69 -25.42
C LEU A 396 -9.97 24.14 -25.27
N ALA A 397 -10.42 23.84 -24.05
CA ALA A 397 -11.71 23.17 -23.81
C ALA A 397 -12.91 23.88 -24.44
N GLU A 398 -12.91 25.21 -24.45
CA GLU A 398 -14.02 26.03 -24.97
C GLU A 398 -13.96 26.26 -26.50
N LEU A 399 -12.89 25.82 -27.18
CA LEU A 399 -12.78 25.92 -28.63
C LEU A 399 -13.76 24.96 -29.32
N PRO A 400 -14.53 25.40 -30.34
CA PRO A 400 -15.56 24.58 -30.99
C PRO A 400 -15.10 23.18 -31.42
N GLU A 401 -13.86 23.05 -31.88
CA GLU A 401 -13.25 21.79 -32.30
C GLU A 401 -13.04 20.75 -31.17
N TYR A 402 -12.96 21.18 -29.90
CA TYR A 402 -12.66 20.30 -28.76
C TYR A 402 -13.83 20.14 -27.78
N ARG A 403 -14.89 20.95 -27.90
CA ARG A 403 -16.06 20.90 -27.00
C ARG A 403 -16.68 19.50 -26.91
N ASP A 404 -16.81 18.83 -28.05
CA ASP A 404 -17.43 17.51 -28.13
C ASP A 404 -16.59 16.44 -27.38
N MET A 405 -15.25 16.51 -27.47
CA MET A 405 -14.34 15.66 -26.69
C MET A 405 -14.52 15.87 -25.19
N VAL A 406 -14.56 17.13 -24.75
CA VAL A 406 -14.76 17.51 -23.34
C VAL A 406 -16.13 17.07 -22.83
N GLU A 407 -17.19 17.27 -23.62
CA GLU A 407 -18.55 16.88 -23.27
C GLU A 407 -18.68 15.36 -23.07
N ARG A 408 -18.06 14.56 -23.95
CA ARG A 408 -18.06 13.10 -23.81
C ARG A 408 -17.37 12.63 -22.53
N SER A 409 -16.18 13.12 -22.24
CA SER A 409 -15.47 12.78 -20.99
C SER A 409 -16.23 13.27 -19.75
N TYR A 410 -16.84 14.46 -19.80
CA TYR A 410 -17.70 14.94 -18.74
C TYR A 410 -18.88 13.98 -18.48
N ARG A 411 -19.60 13.57 -19.53
CA ARG A 411 -20.72 12.62 -19.41
C ARG A 411 -20.27 11.27 -18.84
N PHE A 412 -19.09 10.80 -19.21
CA PHE A 412 -18.47 9.62 -18.61
C PHE A 412 -18.25 9.81 -17.11
N LEU A 413 -17.57 10.88 -16.69
CA LEU A 413 -17.32 11.17 -15.28
C LEU A 413 -18.62 11.23 -14.46
N VAL A 414 -19.68 11.84 -15.00
CA VAL A 414 -21.01 11.89 -14.36
C VAL A 414 -21.58 10.49 -14.11
N ARG A 415 -21.45 9.56 -15.06
CA ARG A 415 -21.94 8.19 -14.93
C ARG A 415 -21.08 7.33 -14.01
N SER A 416 -19.78 7.64 -13.91
CA SER A 416 -18.80 6.89 -13.13
C SER A 416 -18.87 7.10 -11.61
N GLN A 417 -19.64 8.09 -11.13
CA GLN A 417 -19.82 8.30 -9.69
C GLN A 417 -20.52 7.10 -9.02
N PHE A 418 -20.01 6.68 -7.86
CA PHE A 418 -20.68 5.67 -7.04
C PHE A 418 -22.03 6.19 -6.50
N THR A 419 -23.07 5.40 -6.74
CA THR A 419 -24.45 5.68 -6.30
C THR A 419 -24.96 4.68 -5.26
N GLU A 420 -24.16 3.66 -4.96
CA GLU A 420 -24.52 2.55 -4.08
C GLU A 420 -23.37 2.25 -3.12
N GLU A 421 -23.69 1.91 -1.87
CA GLU A 421 -22.70 1.56 -0.85
C GLU A 421 -22.14 0.13 -1.03
N CYS A 422 -21.01 -0.13 -0.37
CA CYS A 422 -20.47 -1.47 -0.27
C CYS A 422 -21.32 -2.36 0.67
N GLN A 423 -21.26 -3.67 0.44
CA GLN A 423 -21.90 -4.68 1.28
C GLN A 423 -21.43 -4.59 2.73
N GLU A 424 -22.37 -4.71 3.67
CA GLU A 424 -22.09 -4.61 5.11
C GLU A 424 -21.16 -5.74 5.59
N GLY A 425 -20.14 -5.37 6.38
CA GLY A 425 -19.15 -6.30 6.88
C GLY A 425 -18.10 -6.74 5.85
N SER A 426 -17.97 -6.03 4.72
CA SER A 426 -16.85 -6.20 3.76
C SER A 426 -15.57 -5.44 4.15
N PHE A 427 -15.59 -4.71 5.27
CA PHE A 427 -14.51 -3.84 5.76
C PHE A 427 -14.13 -2.66 4.84
N ARG A 428 -14.90 -2.43 3.77
CA ARG A 428 -14.75 -1.28 2.87
C ARG A 428 -15.24 -0.01 3.54
N ASP A 429 -14.54 1.10 3.32
CA ASP A 429 -15.05 2.43 3.66
C ASP A 429 -16.26 2.80 2.78
N LYS A 430 -17.03 3.79 3.22
CA LYS A 430 -18.18 4.31 2.46
C LYS A 430 -17.72 4.84 1.10
N ARG A 431 -18.53 4.64 0.07
CA ARG A 431 -18.16 5.03 -1.31
C ARG A 431 -19.13 5.94 -2.02
N VAL A 432 -20.38 6.08 -1.57
CA VAL A 432 -21.38 6.88 -2.30
C VAL A 432 -20.90 8.32 -2.42
N GLY A 433 -20.83 8.80 -3.66
CA GLY A 433 -20.33 10.13 -3.98
C GLY A 433 -18.87 10.15 -4.45
N GLY A 434 -18.09 9.08 -4.24
CA GLY A 434 -16.71 8.96 -4.70
C GLY A 434 -16.59 8.47 -6.16
N TRP A 435 -15.35 8.45 -6.64
CA TRP A 435 -14.97 7.91 -7.95
C TRP A 435 -13.87 6.85 -7.85
N PRO A 436 -13.83 5.90 -8.80
CA PRO A 436 -12.74 4.97 -8.96
C PRO A 436 -11.57 5.54 -9.77
N PHE A 437 -10.45 4.83 -9.77
CA PHE A 437 -9.35 5.05 -10.71
C PHE A 437 -9.75 4.66 -12.14
N SER A 438 -10.36 3.49 -12.29
CA SER A 438 -10.71 2.88 -13.57
C SER A 438 -12.19 3.08 -13.92
N THR A 439 -13.06 2.14 -13.53
CA THR A 439 -14.49 2.13 -13.86
C THR A 439 -15.34 1.95 -12.61
N LYS A 440 -16.59 2.41 -12.69
CA LYS A 440 -17.58 2.25 -11.61
C LYS A 440 -17.78 0.79 -11.21
N GLU A 441 -17.68 -0.13 -12.15
CA GLU A 441 -17.86 -1.56 -11.89
C GLU A 441 -16.72 -2.16 -11.05
N GLN A 442 -15.47 -1.66 -11.18
CA GLN A 442 -14.35 -2.14 -10.35
C GLN A 442 -14.57 -1.85 -8.86
N GLY A 443 -15.32 -0.78 -8.54
CA GLY A 443 -15.94 -0.65 -7.23
C GLY A 443 -15.06 -0.07 -6.12
N TYR A 444 -13.82 0.34 -6.41
CA TYR A 444 -12.88 0.93 -5.46
C TYR A 444 -12.86 2.45 -5.53
N THR A 445 -13.17 3.13 -4.42
CA THR A 445 -13.04 4.60 -4.31
C THR A 445 -11.59 4.98 -4.11
N VAL A 446 -11.16 6.08 -4.73
CA VAL A 446 -9.83 6.65 -4.54
C VAL A 446 -9.96 8.15 -4.30
N SER A 447 -9.20 8.66 -3.33
CA SER A 447 -9.27 10.05 -2.87
C SER A 447 -8.91 11.06 -3.95
N ASP A 448 -7.78 10.85 -4.63
CA ASP A 448 -7.32 11.68 -5.75
C ASP A 448 -8.30 11.63 -6.92
N CYS A 449 -8.71 10.45 -7.37
CA CYS A 449 -9.64 10.28 -8.49
C CYS A 449 -10.99 10.97 -8.21
N THR A 450 -11.45 10.89 -6.96
CA THR A 450 -12.65 11.63 -6.50
C THR A 450 -12.44 13.14 -6.60
N ALA A 451 -11.30 13.65 -6.14
CA ALA A 451 -11.01 15.08 -6.17
C ALA A 451 -10.78 15.62 -7.59
N GLU A 452 -10.07 14.87 -8.44
CA GLU A 452 -9.81 15.21 -9.84
C GLU A 452 -11.10 15.17 -10.68
N ALA A 453 -11.97 14.17 -10.46
CA ALA A 453 -13.29 14.14 -11.10
C ALA A 453 -14.16 15.34 -10.68
N VAL A 454 -14.17 15.69 -9.38
CA VAL A 454 -14.89 16.88 -8.87
C VAL A 454 -14.35 18.16 -9.52
N LYS A 455 -13.03 18.33 -9.58
CA LYS A 455 -12.38 19.49 -10.22
C LYS A 455 -12.77 19.60 -11.70
N ALA A 456 -12.64 18.50 -12.45
CA ALA A 456 -13.00 18.43 -13.88
C ALA A 456 -14.49 18.78 -14.11
N ILE A 457 -15.39 18.20 -13.31
CA ILE A 457 -16.83 18.45 -13.40
C ILE A 457 -17.16 19.92 -13.13
N ILE A 458 -16.57 20.53 -12.09
CA ILE A 458 -16.81 21.93 -11.75
C ILE A 458 -16.27 22.87 -12.85
N MET A 459 -15.11 22.56 -13.45
CA MET A 459 -14.58 23.33 -14.58
C MET A 459 -15.57 23.36 -15.75
N VAL A 460 -16.17 22.23 -16.10
CA VAL A 460 -17.22 22.15 -17.14
C VAL A 460 -18.48 22.90 -16.71
N GLN A 461 -18.96 22.72 -15.48
CA GLN A 461 -20.19 23.37 -14.99
C GLN A 461 -20.09 24.90 -14.91
N ASN A 462 -18.88 25.43 -14.71
CA ASN A 462 -18.63 26.88 -14.66
C ASN A 462 -18.53 27.52 -16.04
N SER A 463 -18.28 26.74 -17.10
CA SER A 463 -18.15 27.27 -18.45
C SER A 463 -19.52 27.49 -19.11
N PRO A 464 -19.79 28.69 -19.66
CA PRO A 464 -21.05 28.97 -20.35
C PRO A 464 -21.22 28.14 -21.63
N GLU A 465 -20.12 27.71 -22.24
CA GLU A 465 -20.14 26.94 -23.49
C GLU A 465 -20.67 25.51 -23.32
N PHE A 466 -20.74 25.02 -22.07
CA PHE A 466 -21.23 23.69 -21.71
C PHE A 466 -22.57 23.73 -20.94
N ALA A 467 -23.32 24.82 -21.08
CA ALA A 467 -24.61 24.99 -20.39
C ALA A 467 -25.64 23.88 -20.70
N ASN A 468 -25.52 23.22 -21.87
CA ASN A 468 -26.38 22.10 -22.28
C ASN A 468 -26.17 20.81 -21.46
N VAL A 469 -25.00 20.64 -20.84
CA VAL A 469 -24.66 19.44 -20.03
C VAL A 469 -24.42 19.73 -18.57
N ARG A 470 -24.37 21.01 -18.19
CA ARG A 470 -24.14 21.46 -16.82
C ARG A 470 -24.96 20.70 -15.77
N ASP A 471 -26.25 20.49 -16.01
CA ASP A 471 -27.16 19.92 -15.00
C ASP A 471 -27.21 18.37 -14.96
N LEU A 472 -26.35 17.68 -15.71
CA LEU A 472 -26.30 16.20 -15.70
C LEU A 472 -25.87 15.61 -14.34
N ILE A 473 -25.17 16.41 -13.52
CA ILE A 473 -24.83 16.07 -12.14
C ILE A 473 -25.27 17.20 -11.20
N SER A 474 -26.04 16.85 -10.17
CA SER A 474 -26.58 17.80 -9.22
C SER A 474 -25.54 18.22 -8.18
N ALA A 475 -25.75 19.39 -7.57
CA ALA A 475 -24.95 19.84 -6.42
C ALA A 475 -24.96 18.81 -5.27
N GLU A 476 -26.10 18.16 -4.98
CA GLU A 476 -26.21 17.12 -3.95
C GLU A 476 -25.25 15.94 -4.18
N LYS A 477 -25.05 15.55 -5.46
CA LYS A 477 -24.08 14.50 -5.80
C LYS A 477 -22.64 14.94 -5.54
N LEU A 478 -22.33 16.21 -5.77
CA LEU A 478 -21.03 16.79 -5.42
C LEU A 478 -20.86 16.96 -3.90
N HIS A 479 -21.92 17.26 -3.16
CA HIS A 479 -21.91 17.30 -1.69
C HIS A 479 -21.50 15.95 -1.10
N LYS A 480 -22.01 14.84 -1.66
CA LYS A 480 -21.60 13.48 -1.25
C LYS A 480 -20.13 13.21 -1.53
N ALA A 481 -19.59 13.72 -2.65
CA ALA A 481 -18.17 13.63 -2.95
C ALA A 481 -17.32 14.36 -1.89
N VAL A 482 -17.74 15.57 -1.51
CA VAL A 482 -17.09 16.33 -0.44
C VAL A 482 -17.16 15.59 0.90
N ASP A 483 -18.28 14.94 1.22
CA ASP A 483 -18.38 14.13 2.43
C ASP A 483 -17.42 12.94 2.44
N ILE A 484 -17.20 12.29 1.29
CA ILE A 484 -16.18 11.24 1.14
C ILE A 484 -14.78 11.82 1.36
N LEU A 485 -14.44 12.92 0.69
CA LEU A 485 -13.12 13.55 0.81
C LEU A 485 -12.85 13.99 2.25
N LEU A 486 -13.72 14.79 2.86
CA LEU A 486 -13.59 15.20 4.27
C LEU A 486 -13.58 13.99 5.21
N GLY A 487 -14.32 12.94 4.84
CA GLY A 487 -14.28 11.64 5.49
C GLY A 487 -12.87 11.09 5.50
N LEU A 488 -12.16 11.03 4.37
CA LEU A 488 -10.86 10.37 4.24
C LEU A 488 -9.68 11.08 4.91
N GLN A 489 -9.84 12.34 5.38
CA GLN A 489 -8.72 13.07 5.98
C GLN A 489 -8.18 12.37 7.23
N ASN A 490 -6.86 12.22 7.28
CA ASN A 490 -6.18 11.70 8.45
C ASN A 490 -6.14 12.79 9.55
N VAL A 491 -7.00 12.66 10.55
CA VAL A 491 -7.07 13.55 11.72
C VAL A 491 -6.48 12.92 12.99
N GLY A 492 -5.81 11.77 12.83
CA GLY A 492 -5.09 11.09 13.91
C GLY A 492 -3.71 11.69 14.18
N SER A 493 -2.98 11.11 15.14
CA SER A 493 -1.63 11.58 15.51
C SER A 493 -0.55 11.27 14.46
N PHE A 494 -0.77 10.26 13.61
CA PHE A 494 0.15 9.91 12.55
C PHE A 494 -0.23 10.66 11.26
N GLU A 495 0.68 11.51 10.80
CA GLU A 495 0.60 12.25 9.53
C GLU A 495 -0.70 13.05 9.37
N PHE A 496 -1.00 13.80 10.44
CA PHE A 496 -2.16 14.68 10.55
C PHE A 496 -2.31 15.63 9.35
N GLY A 497 -3.53 15.73 8.82
CA GLY A 497 -3.91 16.60 7.71
C GLY A 497 -3.78 15.95 6.33
N SER A 498 -3.02 14.85 6.21
CA SER A 498 -2.80 14.15 4.95
C SER A 498 -4.03 13.36 4.47
N PHE A 499 -3.95 12.92 3.21
CA PHE A 499 -4.85 11.94 2.62
C PHE A 499 -4.06 10.73 2.12
N ALA A 500 -4.69 9.56 2.24
CA ALA A 500 -4.23 8.29 1.69
C ALA A 500 -5.01 7.95 0.41
N THR A 501 -4.83 6.76 -0.16
CA THR A 501 -5.44 6.41 -1.45
C THR A 501 -6.91 6.00 -1.37
N TYR A 502 -7.18 4.76 -0.98
CA TYR A 502 -8.52 4.17 -1.07
C TYR A 502 -9.32 4.39 0.21
N GLU A 503 -8.64 4.33 1.35
CA GLU A 503 -9.25 4.34 2.68
C GLU A 503 -8.43 5.20 3.64
N LYS A 504 -9.00 5.49 4.81
CA LYS A 504 -8.22 6.12 5.89
C LYS A 504 -7.06 5.22 6.33
N ILE A 505 -6.04 5.84 6.93
CA ILE A 505 -5.00 5.10 7.66
C ILE A 505 -5.61 4.48 8.92
N LYS A 506 -5.91 3.17 8.86
CA LYS A 506 -6.61 2.41 9.92
C LYS A 506 -5.67 1.72 10.91
N ALA A 507 -4.38 1.65 10.61
CA ALA A 507 -3.38 0.97 11.43
C ALA A 507 -2.03 1.70 11.42
N THR A 508 -1.20 1.36 12.40
CA THR A 508 0.12 1.94 12.57
C THR A 508 1.13 1.35 11.56
N PRO A 509 2.09 2.15 11.05
CA PRO A 509 3.21 1.65 10.25
C PRO A 509 4.04 0.55 10.91
N LEU A 510 3.92 0.33 12.23
CA LEU A 510 4.52 -0.82 12.89
C LEU A 510 4.09 -2.17 12.29
N LEU A 511 2.95 -2.24 11.58
CA LEU A 511 2.55 -3.44 10.86
C LEU A 511 3.48 -3.79 9.69
N GLU A 512 4.30 -2.87 9.17
CA GLU A 512 5.32 -3.21 8.17
C GLU A 512 6.36 -4.20 8.68
N LEU A 513 6.52 -4.31 10.01
CA LEU A 513 7.33 -5.38 10.59
C LEU A 513 6.79 -6.78 10.25
N LEU A 514 5.56 -6.90 9.75
CA LEU A 514 4.93 -8.13 9.28
C LEU A 514 4.84 -8.24 7.74
N ASN A 515 5.45 -7.31 6.98
CA ASN A 515 5.43 -7.34 5.53
C ASN A 515 6.14 -8.60 4.98
N PRO A 516 5.43 -9.54 4.32
CA PRO A 516 5.99 -10.78 3.82
C PRO A 516 6.23 -10.79 2.31
N ALA A 517 6.08 -9.65 1.61
CA ALA A 517 6.09 -9.64 0.16
C ALA A 517 7.49 -9.69 -0.45
N GLU A 518 8.53 -9.30 0.30
CA GLU A 518 9.97 -9.30 -0.05
C GLU A 518 10.37 -8.36 -1.21
N VAL A 519 9.49 -8.21 -2.22
CA VAL A 519 9.68 -7.39 -3.42
C VAL A 519 9.00 -6.01 -3.32
N PHE A 520 8.12 -5.79 -2.34
CA PHE A 520 7.37 -4.52 -2.15
C PHE A 520 7.52 -3.98 -0.72
N ALA A 521 7.60 -2.65 -0.59
CA ALA A 521 7.53 -1.96 0.71
C ALA A 521 6.24 -1.17 0.87
N ASN A 522 5.94 -0.83 2.13
CA ASN A 522 4.83 0.05 2.50
C ASN A 522 3.48 -0.48 2.00
N ILE A 523 3.25 -1.78 2.22
CA ILE A 523 2.05 -2.47 1.73
C ILE A 523 1.10 -2.90 2.84
N MET A 524 1.52 -2.89 4.10
CA MET A 524 0.70 -3.42 5.20
C MET A 524 -0.39 -2.45 5.64
N VAL A 525 -0.17 -1.14 5.49
CA VAL A 525 -1.14 -0.10 5.86
C VAL A 525 -1.31 0.92 4.75
N GLU A 526 -2.40 1.68 4.77
CA GLU A 526 -2.50 2.91 3.98
C GLU A 526 -1.44 3.92 4.46
N TYR A 527 -0.87 4.65 3.53
CA TYR A 527 0.14 5.69 3.78
C TYR A 527 -0.37 7.07 3.35
N PRO A 528 0.19 8.14 3.91
CA PRO A 528 -0.08 9.48 3.43
C PRO A 528 0.74 9.77 2.18
N TYR A 529 0.12 10.44 1.22
CA TYR A 529 0.75 10.79 -0.05
C TYR A 529 0.63 12.28 -0.33
N VAL A 530 1.70 12.89 -0.84
CA VAL A 530 1.71 14.32 -1.20
C VAL A 530 0.71 14.56 -2.32
N GLU A 531 0.67 13.64 -3.28
CA GLU A 531 -0.10 13.74 -4.52
C GLU A 531 -1.60 13.56 -4.22
N CYS A 532 -1.97 12.54 -3.43
CA CYS A 532 -3.36 12.41 -2.98
C CYS A 532 -3.80 13.60 -2.12
N THR A 533 -2.90 14.13 -1.28
CA THR A 533 -3.21 15.31 -0.44
C THR A 533 -3.40 16.57 -1.29
N ASP A 534 -2.56 16.79 -2.31
CA ASP A 534 -2.68 17.90 -3.26
C ASP A 534 -3.97 17.81 -4.09
N SER A 535 -4.23 16.66 -4.73
CA SER A 535 -5.47 16.44 -5.49
C SER A 535 -6.71 16.81 -4.67
N VAL A 536 -6.75 16.40 -3.40
CA VAL A 536 -7.86 16.76 -2.49
C VAL A 536 -7.90 18.26 -2.18
N VAL A 537 -6.76 18.91 -1.95
CA VAL A 537 -6.69 20.39 -1.80
C VAL A 537 -7.29 21.08 -3.03
N LEU A 538 -6.94 20.61 -4.23
CA LEU A 538 -7.41 21.18 -5.48
C LEU A 538 -8.92 20.98 -5.66
N GLY A 539 -9.41 19.75 -5.54
CA GLY A 539 -10.83 19.43 -5.65
C GLY A 539 -11.68 20.22 -4.65
N LEU A 540 -11.25 20.28 -3.38
CA LEU A 540 -11.94 21.05 -2.34
C LEU A 540 -11.85 22.56 -2.55
N THR A 541 -10.74 23.08 -3.09
CA THR A 541 -10.57 24.50 -3.41
C THR A 541 -11.50 24.93 -4.53
N TYR A 542 -11.66 24.11 -5.57
CA TYR A 542 -12.63 24.35 -6.63
C TYR A 542 -14.06 24.27 -6.10
N PHE A 543 -14.36 23.27 -5.27
CA PHE A 543 -15.69 23.11 -4.69
C PHE A 543 -16.10 24.28 -3.80
N ARG A 544 -15.25 24.76 -2.86
CA ARG A 544 -15.62 25.87 -1.95
C ARG A 544 -15.88 27.21 -2.66
N LYS A 545 -15.40 27.36 -3.90
CA LYS A 545 -15.67 28.52 -4.76
C LYS A 545 -16.99 28.35 -5.52
N TYR A 546 -17.38 27.11 -5.78
CA TYR A 546 -18.59 26.73 -6.50
C TYR A 546 -19.85 26.70 -5.61
N ASP A 547 -19.73 26.20 -4.37
CA ASP A 547 -20.84 26.00 -3.43
C ASP A 547 -20.39 26.31 -1.98
N ASP A 548 -21.33 26.71 -1.11
CA ASP A 548 -21.09 27.05 0.29
C ASP A 548 -21.24 25.84 1.25
N TYR A 549 -21.63 24.67 0.75
CA TYR A 549 -21.79 23.45 1.53
C TYR A 549 -20.50 23.09 2.31
N ARG A 550 -20.60 23.02 3.64
CA ARG A 550 -19.50 22.69 4.58
C ARG A 550 -18.21 23.50 4.37
N LYS A 551 -18.33 24.72 3.87
CA LYS A 551 -17.20 25.61 3.58
C LYS A 551 -16.25 25.83 4.77
N PRO A 552 -16.72 25.98 6.04
CA PRO A 552 -15.81 26.08 7.18
C PRO A 552 -14.95 24.83 7.38
N GLU A 553 -15.55 23.64 7.30
CA GLU A 553 -14.84 22.37 7.43
C GLU A 553 -13.86 22.16 6.28
N ILE A 554 -14.24 22.54 5.06
CA ILE A 554 -13.38 22.48 3.89
C ILE A 554 -12.14 23.36 4.07
N ASN A 555 -12.30 24.60 4.56
CA ASN A 555 -11.16 25.48 4.78
C ASN A 555 -10.17 24.88 5.79
N VAL A 556 -10.68 24.34 6.91
CA VAL A 556 -9.84 23.65 7.90
C VAL A 556 -9.12 22.44 7.29
N ALA A 557 -9.82 21.65 6.47
CA ALA A 557 -9.22 20.50 5.80
C ALA A 557 -8.09 20.90 4.86
N ILE A 558 -8.29 21.96 4.06
CA ILE A 558 -7.26 22.52 3.17
C ILE A 558 -6.05 23.02 3.98
N ASP A 559 -6.27 23.77 5.06
CA ASP A 559 -5.18 24.32 5.88
C ASP A 559 -4.32 23.20 6.51
N ASN A 560 -4.96 22.13 6.98
CA ASN A 560 -4.26 20.96 7.52
C ASN A 560 -3.46 20.23 6.43
N ALA A 561 -4.06 20.06 5.25
CA ALA A 561 -3.43 19.38 4.11
C ALA A 561 -2.21 20.15 3.59
N ILE A 562 -2.31 21.47 3.44
CA ILE A 562 -1.18 22.33 3.08
C ILE A 562 -0.07 22.24 4.13
N SER A 563 -0.42 22.22 5.41
CA SER A 563 0.56 22.07 6.50
C SER A 563 1.32 20.75 6.41
N TYR A 564 0.62 19.66 6.05
CA TYR A 564 1.26 18.37 5.77
C TYR A 564 2.19 18.45 4.55
N ILE A 565 1.75 19.01 3.41
CA ILE A 565 2.57 19.12 2.19
C ILE A 565 3.89 19.87 2.48
N LYS A 566 3.82 20.99 3.23
CA LYS A 566 5.01 21.74 3.64
C LYS A 566 5.94 20.93 4.54
N LYS A 567 5.38 20.15 5.47
CA LYS A 567 6.13 19.28 6.37
C LYS A 567 6.80 18.12 5.62
N ALA A 568 6.17 17.60 4.57
CA ALA A 568 6.66 16.49 3.76
C ALA A 568 7.83 16.88 2.83
N GLN A 569 8.14 18.17 2.68
CA GLN A 569 9.25 18.63 1.85
C GLN A 569 10.60 18.18 2.42
N ASN A 570 11.45 17.59 1.59
CA ASN A 570 12.81 17.23 1.94
C ASN A 570 13.69 18.47 2.14
N LYS A 571 14.82 18.29 2.84
CA LYS A 571 15.77 19.38 3.14
C LYS A 571 16.33 20.06 1.89
N ASP A 572 16.43 19.33 0.79
CA ASP A 572 16.91 19.82 -0.51
C ASP A 572 15.83 20.55 -1.33
N GLY A 573 14.59 20.60 -0.83
CA GLY A 573 13.46 21.25 -1.48
C GLY A 573 12.54 20.31 -2.25
N SER A 574 12.94 19.06 -2.45
CA SER A 574 12.17 18.06 -3.20
C SER A 574 10.97 17.50 -2.42
N TRP A 575 9.99 16.93 -3.12
CA TRP A 575 8.97 16.04 -2.55
C TRP A 575 9.09 14.67 -3.21
N TYR A 576 8.88 13.60 -2.44
CA TYR A 576 8.99 12.23 -2.93
C TYR A 576 7.66 11.76 -3.54
N GLY A 577 7.70 11.26 -4.78
CA GLY A 577 6.55 10.69 -5.48
C GLY A 577 6.40 9.18 -5.27
N CYS A 578 5.17 8.76 -5.01
CA CYS A 578 4.77 7.38 -4.75
C CYS A 578 3.96 6.75 -5.88
N TRP A 579 3.30 7.56 -6.71
CA TRP A 579 2.42 7.11 -7.81
C TRP A 579 2.97 7.45 -9.22
N GLY A 580 3.85 8.45 -9.29
CA GLY A 580 4.62 8.80 -10.48
C GLY A 580 6.10 8.94 -10.13
N ILE A 581 6.98 8.65 -11.09
CA ILE A 581 8.43 8.66 -10.91
C ILE A 581 8.95 10.10 -11.02
N CYS A 582 9.62 10.71 -10.05
CA CYS A 582 9.43 10.57 -8.61
C CYS A 582 9.34 11.97 -8.03
N TYR A 583 10.41 12.75 -8.15
CA TYR A 583 10.51 14.07 -7.54
C TYR A 583 9.96 15.19 -8.41
N THR A 584 10.03 15.09 -9.75
CA THR A 584 9.36 16.05 -10.64
C THR A 584 7.84 15.91 -10.55
N TYR A 585 7.34 14.67 -10.46
CA TYR A 585 5.93 14.36 -10.25
C TYR A 585 5.40 14.99 -8.96
N ALA A 586 5.90 14.57 -7.80
CA ALA A 586 5.45 15.12 -6.52
C ALA A 586 5.76 16.61 -6.36
N GLY A 587 6.85 17.09 -6.98
CA GLY A 587 7.16 18.52 -7.05
C GLY A 587 6.10 19.33 -7.78
N MET A 588 5.56 18.83 -8.90
CA MET A 588 4.45 19.46 -9.62
C MET A 588 3.20 19.55 -8.73
N PHE A 589 2.75 18.44 -8.15
CA PHE A 589 1.57 18.41 -7.26
C PHE A 589 1.76 19.37 -6.07
N ALA A 590 2.88 19.29 -5.36
CA ALA A 590 3.12 20.16 -4.21
C ALA A 590 3.11 21.66 -4.58
N LEU A 591 3.71 22.04 -5.70
CA LEU A 591 3.72 23.42 -6.18
C LEU A 591 2.33 23.87 -6.66
N GLU A 592 1.53 22.97 -7.23
CA GLU A 592 0.14 23.24 -7.60
C GLU A 592 -0.71 23.53 -6.35
N ALA A 593 -0.63 22.70 -5.31
CA ALA A 593 -1.30 22.93 -4.02
C ALA A 593 -0.97 24.30 -3.43
N LEU A 594 0.33 24.62 -3.34
CA LEU A 594 0.80 25.86 -2.72
C LEU A 594 0.37 27.10 -3.51
N ASN A 595 0.32 27.02 -4.84
CA ASN A 595 -0.23 28.08 -5.67
C ASN A 595 -1.70 28.36 -5.36
N THR A 596 -2.51 27.36 -4.99
CA THR A 596 -3.95 27.57 -4.68
C THR A 596 -4.21 28.47 -3.47
N ILE A 597 -3.23 28.61 -2.58
CA ILE A 597 -3.28 29.50 -1.42
C ILE A 597 -2.47 30.79 -1.62
N GLY A 598 -2.02 31.05 -2.85
CA GLY A 598 -1.27 32.26 -3.21
C GLY A 598 0.21 32.23 -2.85
N GLU A 599 0.79 31.06 -2.58
CA GLU A 599 2.23 30.92 -2.39
C GLU A 599 2.94 30.72 -3.73
N ASN A 600 4.00 31.50 -3.94
CA ASN A 600 4.82 31.49 -5.15
C ASN A 600 6.30 31.71 -4.79
N TYR A 601 7.16 31.71 -5.81
CA TYR A 601 8.61 31.83 -5.63
C TYR A 601 9.03 33.11 -4.89
N ALA A 602 8.30 34.20 -5.06
CA ALA A 602 8.65 35.50 -4.47
C ALA A 602 8.30 35.61 -2.99
N ASN A 603 7.30 34.85 -2.50
CA ASN A 603 6.74 35.02 -1.16
C ASN A 603 6.83 33.79 -0.24
N SER A 604 7.19 32.60 -0.75
CA SER A 604 7.26 31.36 0.04
C SER A 604 8.62 30.68 -0.09
N GLU A 605 9.30 30.50 1.05
CA GLU A 605 10.58 29.78 1.12
C GLU A 605 10.43 28.29 0.75
N VAL A 606 9.27 27.69 1.04
CA VAL A 606 8.97 26.30 0.66
C VAL A 606 8.90 26.18 -0.87
N VAL A 607 8.13 27.06 -1.51
CA VAL A 607 8.00 27.10 -2.98
C VAL A 607 9.36 27.38 -3.63
N LYS A 608 10.12 28.34 -3.08
CA LYS A 608 11.45 28.70 -3.56
C LYS A 608 12.38 27.49 -3.58
N LYS A 609 12.47 26.73 -2.48
CA LYS A 609 13.30 25.52 -2.42
C LYS A 609 12.85 24.45 -3.42
N GLY A 610 11.53 24.26 -3.58
CA GLY A 610 10.99 23.34 -4.58
C GLY A 610 11.39 23.70 -6.00
N CYS A 611 11.29 24.97 -6.36
CA CYS A 611 11.73 25.47 -7.66
C CYS A 611 13.25 25.34 -7.83
N ASP A 612 14.04 25.76 -6.84
CA ASP A 612 15.50 25.71 -6.89
C ASP A 612 15.98 24.25 -7.06
N PHE A 613 15.33 23.29 -6.41
CA PHE A 613 15.56 21.86 -6.62
C PHE A 613 15.32 21.48 -8.09
N LEU A 614 14.13 21.76 -8.64
CA LEU A 614 13.82 21.42 -10.04
C LEU A 614 14.81 22.07 -11.00
N VAL A 615 15.09 23.37 -10.87
CA VAL A 615 16.01 24.07 -11.76
C VAL A 615 17.43 23.51 -11.69
N SER A 616 17.89 23.08 -10.51
CA SER A 616 19.19 22.43 -10.35
C SER A 616 19.33 21.10 -11.10
N ARG A 617 18.22 20.49 -11.50
CA ARG A 617 18.15 19.22 -12.25
C ARG A 617 17.84 19.39 -13.74
N GLN A 618 17.72 20.62 -14.24
CA GLN A 618 17.51 20.84 -15.68
C GLN A 618 18.75 20.44 -16.47
N ARG A 619 18.58 19.56 -17.46
CA ARG A 619 19.65 19.06 -18.32
C ARG A 619 20.06 20.08 -19.39
N LEU A 620 21.16 19.80 -20.09
CA LEU A 620 21.72 20.69 -21.12
C LEU A 620 20.79 20.88 -22.33
N ASP A 621 19.96 19.89 -22.66
CA ASP A 621 18.97 19.97 -23.74
C ASP A 621 17.69 20.73 -23.35
N GLY A 622 17.55 21.11 -22.08
CA GLY A 622 16.42 21.87 -21.56
C GLY A 622 15.38 21.06 -20.80
N GLY A 623 15.47 19.73 -20.81
CA GLY A 623 14.49 18.87 -20.14
C GLY A 623 14.93 18.35 -18.77
N TRP A 624 14.10 17.47 -18.24
CA TRP A 624 14.30 16.73 -16.99
C TRP A 624 14.21 15.23 -17.23
N SER A 625 14.78 14.43 -16.34
CA SER A 625 14.73 12.97 -16.44
C SER A 625 14.83 12.33 -15.09
N GLU A 626 14.02 11.31 -14.85
CA GLU A 626 14.15 10.43 -13.69
C GLU A 626 14.02 8.98 -14.13
N SER A 627 14.90 8.14 -13.61
CA SER A 627 14.82 6.69 -13.71
C SER A 627 13.95 6.17 -12.56
N MET A 628 13.27 5.05 -12.77
CA MET A 628 12.60 4.30 -11.70
C MET A 628 13.50 3.98 -10.50
N LYS A 629 14.83 3.87 -10.72
CA LYS A 629 15.80 3.74 -9.61
C LYS A 629 15.70 4.85 -8.58
N ALA A 630 15.14 6.02 -8.95
CA ALA A 630 14.88 7.10 -8.01
C ALA A 630 13.91 6.68 -6.90
N CYS A 631 12.89 5.88 -7.25
CA CYS A 631 11.92 5.33 -6.30
C CYS A 631 12.55 4.28 -5.39
N GLU A 632 13.40 3.39 -5.95
CA GLU A 632 14.09 2.34 -5.19
C GLU A 632 15.12 2.92 -4.22
N LEU A 633 15.88 3.93 -4.65
CA LEU A 633 16.99 4.50 -3.90
C LEU A 633 16.60 5.72 -3.07
N HIS A 634 15.34 6.18 -3.17
CA HIS A 634 14.87 7.42 -2.55
C HIS A 634 15.82 8.60 -2.77
N SER A 635 16.25 8.77 -4.03
CA SER A 635 17.11 9.88 -4.45
C SER A 635 16.89 10.20 -5.93
N TYR A 636 17.17 11.43 -6.35
CA TYR A 636 17.01 11.81 -7.77
C TYR A 636 18.04 11.07 -8.63
N VAL A 637 17.58 10.17 -9.52
CA VAL A 637 18.43 9.40 -10.42
C VAL A 637 18.08 9.75 -11.86
N GLU A 638 19.00 10.40 -12.57
CA GLU A 638 18.80 10.77 -13.97
C GLU A 638 18.88 9.56 -14.92
N THR A 639 18.19 9.65 -16.06
CA THR A 639 18.40 8.73 -17.18
C THR A 639 19.44 9.29 -18.16
N GLU A 640 19.70 8.57 -19.26
CA GLU A 640 20.65 9.01 -20.30
C GLU A 640 20.15 10.21 -21.11
N GLN A 641 18.85 10.47 -21.15
CA GLN A 641 18.24 11.55 -21.93
C GLN A 641 17.08 12.20 -21.17
N SER A 642 16.77 13.47 -21.48
CA SER A 642 15.55 14.09 -20.97
C SER A 642 14.30 13.35 -21.44
N LEU A 643 13.29 13.29 -20.56
CA LEU A 643 12.00 12.65 -20.80
C LEU A 643 10.90 13.70 -20.90
N VAL A 644 9.98 13.56 -21.85
CA VAL A 644 8.90 14.52 -22.13
C VAL A 644 7.99 14.72 -20.92
N ILE A 645 7.55 13.65 -20.26
CA ILE A 645 6.64 13.73 -19.12
C ILE A 645 7.29 14.37 -17.89
N GLN A 646 8.52 13.98 -17.57
CA GLN A 646 9.32 14.59 -16.49
C GLN A 646 9.51 16.08 -16.73
N THR A 647 9.77 16.45 -17.99
CA THR A 647 9.89 17.85 -18.41
C THR A 647 8.56 18.59 -18.28
N ALA A 648 7.45 17.94 -18.63
CA ALA A 648 6.11 18.51 -18.48
C ALA A 648 5.79 18.85 -17.02
N TRP A 649 6.00 17.90 -16.10
CA TRP A 649 5.75 18.10 -14.66
C TRP A 649 6.61 19.23 -14.08
N ALA A 650 7.90 19.25 -14.39
CA ALA A 650 8.79 20.31 -13.94
C ALA A 650 8.37 21.69 -14.49
N VAL A 651 7.99 21.77 -15.76
CA VAL A 651 7.54 23.03 -16.38
C VAL A 651 6.22 23.52 -15.77
N ILE A 652 5.24 22.63 -15.57
CA ILE A 652 3.96 22.98 -14.91
C ILE A 652 4.23 23.53 -13.51
N GLY A 653 5.02 22.83 -12.70
CA GLY A 653 5.37 23.27 -11.34
C GLY A 653 6.05 24.65 -11.33
N LEU A 654 7.03 24.88 -12.22
CA LEU A 654 7.72 26.17 -12.32
C LEU A 654 6.83 27.32 -12.82
N LEU A 655 5.88 27.03 -13.71
CA LEU A 655 4.89 28.01 -14.18
C LEU A 655 3.94 28.42 -13.05
N LEU A 656 3.38 27.44 -12.33
CA LEU A 656 2.46 27.67 -11.21
C LEU A 656 3.13 28.38 -10.03
N ALA A 657 4.43 28.13 -9.83
CA ALA A 657 5.23 28.80 -8.81
C ALA A 657 5.70 30.20 -9.19
N GLU A 658 5.37 30.70 -10.40
CA GLU A 658 5.84 31.99 -10.94
C GLU A 658 7.37 32.14 -10.91
N TYR A 659 8.11 31.08 -11.31
CA TYR A 659 9.57 31.10 -11.29
C TYR A 659 10.14 32.24 -12.18
N PRO A 660 11.07 33.08 -11.67
CA PRO A 660 11.42 34.34 -12.31
C PRO A 660 12.23 34.21 -13.61
N ASP A 661 13.05 33.17 -13.78
CA ASP A 661 13.84 33.00 -15.01
C ASP A 661 13.05 32.24 -16.08
N LYS A 662 12.35 33.01 -16.92
CA LYS A 662 11.58 32.48 -18.06
C LYS A 662 12.43 31.69 -19.08
N LYS A 663 13.76 31.83 -19.10
CA LYS A 663 14.62 31.06 -20.02
C LYS A 663 14.67 29.59 -19.64
N VAL A 664 14.65 29.28 -18.35
CA VAL A 664 14.61 27.90 -17.82
C VAL A 664 13.35 27.20 -18.31
N ILE A 665 12.19 27.84 -18.10
CA ILE A 665 10.88 27.33 -18.53
C ILE A 665 10.84 27.17 -20.05
N LYS A 666 11.28 28.19 -20.80
CA LYS A 666 11.28 28.17 -22.27
C LYS A 666 12.08 26.99 -22.84
N ARG A 667 13.23 26.66 -22.26
CA ARG A 667 14.04 25.52 -22.70
C ARG A 667 13.32 24.18 -22.54
N GLY A 668 12.53 24.01 -21.47
CA GLY A 668 11.70 22.82 -21.28
C GLY A 668 10.58 22.73 -22.33
N ILE A 669 9.88 23.85 -22.57
CA ILE A 669 8.85 23.94 -23.62
C ILE A 669 9.43 23.63 -25.00
N ASP A 670 10.58 24.22 -25.33
CA ASP A 670 11.27 24.00 -26.62
C ASP A 670 11.64 22.51 -26.80
N LEU A 671 12.02 21.79 -25.72
CA LEU A 671 12.26 20.35 -25.78
C LEU A 671 10.99 19.56 -26.07
N ILE A 672 9.89 19.85 -25.37
CA ILE A 672 8.60 19.16 -25.58
C ILE A 672 8.10 19.37 -27.00
N MET A 673 8.11 20.62 -27.48
CA MET A 673 7.72 20.95 -28.86
C MET A 673 8.56 20.20 -29.89
N LYS A 674 9.89 20.12 -29.68
CA LYS A 674 10.81 19.41 -30.57
C LYS A 674 10.54 17.90 -30.63
N ARG A 675 9.96 17.32 -29.58
CA ARG A 675 9.65 15.88 -29.47
C ARG A 675 8.28 15.51 -30.05
N GLN A 676 7.43 16.50 -30.35
CA GLN A 676 6.12 16.24 -30.96
C GLN A 676 6.26 15.70 -32.39
N LYS A 677 5.49 14.67 -32.72
CA LYS A 677 5.41 14.10 -34.07
C LYS A 677 4.55 14.96 -34.99
N GLU A 678 4.70 14.76 -36.30
CA GLU A 678 3.80 15.35 -37.31
C GLU A 678 2.34 14.93 -37.13
N THR A 679 2.10 13.78 -36.48
CA THR A 679 0.78 13.26 -36.11
C THR A 679 0.16 13.97 -34.91
N GLY A 680 0.92 14.84 -34.22
CA GLY A 680 0.50 15.55 -33.00
C GLY A 680 0.78 14.79 -31.72
N GLU A 681 1.13 13.51 -31.83
CA GLU A 681 1.44 12.62 -30.71
C GLU A 681 2.84 12.90 -30.13
N TRP A 682 3.02 12.52 -28.87
CA TRP A 682 4.35 12.24 -28.31
C TRP A 682 4.53 10.72 -28.25
N VAL A 683 5.78 10.25 -28.24
CA VAL A 683 6.07 8.81 -28.21
C VAL A 683 6.54 8.45 -26.83
N PHE A 684 6.08 7.29 -26.36
CA PHE A 684 6.59 6.61 -25.18
C PHE A 684 8.12 6.56 -25.15
N GLU A 685 8.72 7.20 -24.15
CA GLU A 685 10.16 7.24 -23.97
C GLU A 685 10.63 6.28 -22.88
N ASP A 686 10.04 6.37 -21.68
CA ASP A 686 10.34 5.53 -20.53
C ASP A 686 9.14 5.51 -19.58
N ILE A 687 9.11 4.58 -18.64
CA ILE A 687 7.97 4.40 -17.72
C ILE A 687 7.86 5.57 -16.76
N GLU A 688 6.64 6.04 -16.53
CA GLU A 688 6.32 7.22 -15.71
C GLU A 688 5.61 6.90 -14.40
N GLY A 689 4.88 5.79 -14.31
CA GLY A 689 4.15 5.37 -13.12
C GLY A 689 4.92 4.38 -12.25
N VAL A 690 4.67 4.46 -10.94
CA VAL A 690 5.27 3.61 -9.92
C VAL A 690 4.21 3.28 -8.86
N PHE A 691 4.33 2.11 -8.25
CA PHE A 691 3.67 1.81 -6.99
C PHE A 691 4.61 0.99 -6.08
N ASN A 692 4.45 1.15 -4.77
CA ASN A 692 5.21 0.43 -3.74
C ASN A 692 6.74 0.46 -3.90
N HIS A 693 7.27 1.59 -4.41
CA HIS A 693 8.70 1.89 -4.60
C HIS A 693 9.45 1.09 -5.67
N SER A 694 9.09 -0.18 -5.90
CA SER A 694 9.84 -1.13 -6.72
C SER A 694 9.10 -1.56 -7.99
N CYS A 695 7.82 -1.22 -8.13
CA CYS A 695 6.99 -1.76 -9.20
C CYS A 695 6.45 -0.67 -10.12
N GLN A 696 6.42 -0.97 -11.41
CA GLN A 696 6.10 -0.01 -12.45
C GLN A 696 4.76 -0.30 -13.11
N GLU A 697 4.09 0.77 -13.54
CA GLU A 697 2.92 0.75 -14.42
C GLU A 697 3.04 1.94 -15.38
N PRO A 698 3.00 1.76 -16.72
CA PRO A 698 2.92 2.87 -17.64
C PRO A 698 1.58 3.57 -17.48
N ILE A 699 1.62 4.89 -17.36
CA ILE A 699 0.42 5.73 -17.40
C ILE A 699 0.52 6.48 -18.73
N ASP A 700 -0.43 6.30 -19.65
CA ASP A 700 -0.40 6.91 -20.99
C ASP A 700 -0.74 8.43 -20.91
N LEU A 701 0.19 9.18 -20.32
CA LEU A 701 0.07 10.61 -19.98
C LEU A 701 0.66 11.53 -21.05
N GLU A 702 1.29 10.96 -22.08
CA GLU A 702 2.11 11.62 -23.11
C GLU A 702 1.39 12.78 -23.79
N HIS A 703 0.08 12.68 -23.92
CA HIS A 703 -0.78 13.65 -24.60
C HIS A 703 -1.42 14.64 -23.63
N THR A 704 -1.70 14.21 -22.40
CA THR A 704 -2.55 14.93 -21.45
C THR A 704 -1.78 16.04 -20.72
N PHE A 705 -0.58 15.72 -20.22
CA PHE A 705 0.25 16.69 -19.49
C PHE A 705 1.03 17.64 -20.41
N THR A 706 1.25 17.24 -21.67
CA THR A 706 1.98 18.04 -22.66
C THR A 706 1.16 19.17 -23.27
N MET A 707 -0.15 19.24 -23.01
CA MET A 707 -1.02 20.32 -23.46
C MET A 707 -1.07 21.53 -22.50
N ALA A 708 -0.67 21.37 -21.24
CA ALA A 708 -0.94 22.32 -20.15
C ALA A 708 -0.11 23.64 -20.17
N PHE A 709 0.75 23.86 -21.17
CA PHE A 709 1.79 24.91 -21.10
C PHE A 709 1.36 26.31 -21.56
N TYR A 710 0.09 26.50 -21.92
CA TYR A 710 -0.40 27.79 -22.41
C TYR A 710 -1.17 28.55 -21.33
N ASN A 711 -0.46 29.40 -20.57
CA ASN A 711 -1.09 30.65 -20.12
C ASN A 711 -0.05 31.79 -19.96
N GLN A 712 -0.46 32.99 -20.36
CA GLN A 712 0.43 34.14 -20.54
C GLN A 712 0.99 34.69 -19.21
N PRO A 713 2.25 35.17 -19.19
CA PRO A 713 2.87 35.74 -18.00
C PRO A 713 2.38 37.14 -17.59
N ASP A 714 1.35 37.69 -18.25
CA ASP A 714 0.78 39.02 -17.93
C ASP A 714 -0.68 38.96 -17.44
N ASN A 715 -1.27 37.77 -17.27
CA ASN A 715 -2.54 37.55 -16.55
C ASN A 715 -2.72 36.07 -16.18
N LEU A 716 -2.24 35.66 -15.01
CA LEU A 716 -2.73 34.48 -14.26
C LEU A 716 -4.13 34.75 -13.68
N GLN A 717 -5.05 35.31 -14.49
CA GLN A 717 -6.44 35.47 -14.10
C GLN A 717 -7.22 34.23 -14.53
N PHE A 718 -7.30 33.24 -13.64
CA PHE A 718 -8.54 32.48 -13.49
C PHE A 718 -9.68 33.52 -13.45
N TYR A 719 -10.66 33.46 -14.37
CA TYR A 719 -11.80 34.39 -14.59
C TYR A 719 -11.90 35.64 -13.64
N PRO A 720 -12.08 36.86 -14.20
CA PRO A 720 -11.68 38.13 -13.57
C PRO A 720 -12.32 38.40 -12.20
N THR A 721 -11.49 38.42 -11.16
CA THR A 721 -11.80 39.01 -9.85
C THR A 721 -11.74 40.53 -9.94
N GLN A 722 -12.87 41.19 -10.16
CA GLN A 722 -13.04 42.60 -9.79
C GLN A 722 -13.89 42.68 -8.51
N TYR A 723 -13.25 42.78 -7.35
CA TYR A 723 -13.83 43.51 -6.21
C TYR A 723 -12.71 44.16 -5.39
N ASP A 724 -12.83 45.49 -5.29
CA ASP A 724 -11.97 46.45 -4.63
C ASP A 724 -11.91 46.17 -3.11
N TYR A 725 -10.73 45.81 -2.59
CA TYR A 725 -10.47 45.76 -1.15
C TYR A 725 -9.62 46.97 -0.75
N SER A 726 -10.29 48.08 -0.46
CA SER A 726 -9.69 49.18 0.28
C SER A 726 -9.52 48.76 1.75
N ALA A 727 -8.30 48.47 2.19
CA ALA A 727 -7.97 48.35 3.61
C ALA A 727 -6.70 49.13 3.94
N GLN A 728 -6.84 50.03 4.89
CA GLN A 728 -5.91 51.09 5.28
C GLN A 728 -4.59 50.57 5.85
N HIS A 729 -3.51 51.22 5.43
CA HIS A 729 -2.18 51.15 6.05
C HIS A 729 -2.22 51.48 7.55
N THR A 730 -1.58 50.63 8.36
CA THR A 730 -1.02 51.05 9.65
C THR A 730 0.44 50.62 9.72
N GLN A 731 1.33 51.60 9.83
CA GLN A 731 2.78 51.44 9.96
C GLN A 731 3.16 50.90 11.34
N GLY A 732 4.14 49.99 11.37
CA GLY A 732 4.72 49.45 12.61
C GLY A 732 6.22 49.13 12.45
N VAL A 733 7.03 50.18 12.61
CA VAL A 733 8.43 50.27 13.10
C VAL A 733 9.38 49.07 12.97
N ALA A 734 10.44 49.31 12.20
CA ALA A 734 11.62 48.49 12.00
C ALA A 734 12.55 48.44 13.24
N GLY A 735 13.18 47.28 13.45
CA GLY A 735 14.33 47.09 14.35
C GLY A 735 15.46 46.37 13.61
N GLN A 736 16.50 47.11 13.25
CA GLN A 736 17.80 46.60 12.80
C GLN A 736 18.58 45.99 13.97
N MET A 737 19.26 44.87 13.78
CA MET A 737 20.58 44.64 14.39
C MET A 737 21.46 43.69 13.56
N ASP A 738 22.45 44.36 12.98
CA ASP A 738 23.82 44.04 12.61
C ASP A 738 24.39 42.61 12.54
N THR A 739 25.25 42.51 11.54
CA THR A 739 26.09 41.39 11.10
C THR A 739 27.33 41.17 11.96
N GLN A 740 27.72 39.90 12.19
CA GLN A 740 29.15 39.56 12.29
C GLN A 740 29.43 38.10 11.90
N TYR A 741 30.15 37.95 10.79
CA TYR A 741 30.79 36.73 10.31
C TYR A 741 31.87 36.24 11.30
N ASN A 742 31.94 34.93 11.55
CA ASN A 742 33.21 34.28 11.89
C ASN A 742 33.29 32.88 11.29
N THR A 743 34.25 32.71 10.38
CA THR A 743 34.65 31.48 9.70
C THR A 743 35.50 30.60 10.62
N GLY A 744 35.09 29.35 10.83
CA GLY A 744 35.90 28.35 11.53
C GLY A 744 35.57 26.94 11.02
N TYR A 745 36.41 26.43 10.13
CA TYR A 745 36.46 25.01 9.75
C TYR A 745 36.84 24.17 10.98
N VAL A 746 36.01 23.17 11.32
CA VAL A 746 36.38 22.11 12.28
C VAL A 746 36.28 20.77 11.57
N ALA A 747 37.45 20.20 11.27
CA ALA A 747 37.61 18.82 10.82
C ALA A 747 37.51 17.90 12.05
N GLY A 748 36.52 17.00 12.06
CA GLY A 748 36.39 15.94 13.05
C GLY A 748 37.06 14.66 12.58
N GLN A 749 38.10 14.25 13.29
CA GLN A 749 38.91 13.06 13.09
C GLN A 749 38.11 11.80 13.54
N MET A 750 37.85 10.85 12.63
CA MET A 750 37.25 9.55 12.98
C MET A 750 38.25 8.73 13.81
N GLY A 751 37.85 8.34 15.02
CA GLY A 751 38.56 7.38 15.85
C GLY A 751 38.23 5.95 15.43
N ASP A 752 39.27 5.11 15.33
CA ASP A 752 39.20 3.66 15.28
C ASP A 752 38.58 3.13 16.58
N ASP A 753 37.38 2.56 16.53
CA ASP A 753 36.88 1.63 17.55
C ASP A 753 35.92 0.61 16.92
N THR A 754 36.26 -0.68 17.06
CA THR A 754 35.56 -1.82 16.47
C THR A 754 34.21 -2.09 17.15
N LEU A 755 33.14 -2.22 16.35
CA LEU A 755 31.79 -2.59 16.80
C LEU A 755 31.74 -4.02 17.38
N SER A 756 31.17 -4.16 18.57
CA SER A 756 30.87 -5.45 19.20
C SER A 756 29.73 -6.17 18.45
N THR A 757 30.04 -7.29 17.79
CA THR A 757 29.05 -8.14 17.11
C THR A 757 28.47 -9.19 18.06
N GLY A 758 27.16 -9.14 18.32
CA GLY A 758 26.43 -10.17 19.08
C GLY A 758 24.94 -9.89 19.20
N ILE A 759 24.12 -10.96 19.32
CA ILE A 759 22.65 -10.93 19.36
C ILE A 759 22.08 -9.95 20.40
N LEU A 760 22.77 -9.76 21.53
CA LEU A 760 22.35 -8.84 22.60
C LEU A 760 22.67 -7.37 22.32
N ALA A 761 23.64 -7.07 21.45
CA ALA A 761 23.97 -5.69 21.05
C ALA A 761 22.93 -5.08 20.11
N ALA A 762 22.18 -5.92 19.37
CA ALA A 762 21.08 -5.49 18.51
C ALA A 762 19.80 -5.10 19.28
N PHE A 763 19.67 -5.51 20.55
CA PHE A 763 18.57 -5.13 21.44
C PHE A 763 18.97 -4.07 22.49
N SER A 764 20.23 -3.63 22.51
CA SER A 764 20.70 -2.52 23.35
C SER A 764 21.10 -1.33 22.48
N THR A 765 20.51 -0.16 22.72
CA THR A 765 21.00 1.11 22.16
C THR A 765 22.22 1.59 22.95
N SER A 766 23.29 0.81 23.01
CA SER A 766 24.57 1.27 23.56
C SER A 766 25.25 2.21 22.55
N GLY A 767 24.73 3.43 22.47
CA GLY A 767 25.46 4.56 21.91
C GLY A 767 26.53 4.99 22.92
N TYR A 768 27.80 4.84 22.55
CA TYR A 768 28.98 5.20 23.34
C TYR A 768 29.09 4.55 24.74
N ALA A 769 30.31 4.39 25.24
CA ALA A 769 30.58 3.64 26.47
C ALA A 769 30.02 4.27 27.77
N ASN A 770 29.32 5.40 27.70
CA ASN A 770 28.91 6.21 28.86
C ASN A 770 27.41 6.62 28.88
N GLU A 771 26.54 6.12 27.99
CA GLU A 771 25.09 6.37 28.08
C GLU A 771 24.32 5.15 28.61
N PRO A 772 23.36 5.32 29.55
CA PRO A 772 22.49 4.24 29.98
C PRO A 772 21.50 3.85 28.87
N PRO A 773 21.09 2.57 28.76
CA PRO A 773 20.18 2.10 27.71
C PRO A 773 18.80 2.80 27.75
N LEU A 774 18.19 3.03 26.57
CA LEU A 774 16.87 3.68 26.42
C LEU A 774 15.74 3.01 27.25
N LEU A 775 15.86 1.70 27.48
CA LEU A 775 14.93 0.91 28.29
C LEU A 775 15.00 1.29 29.79
N GLU A 776 16.16 1.75 30.24
CA GLU A 776 16.39 2.25 31.60
C GLU A 776 15.86 3.69 31.74
N GLU A 777 15.91 4.51 30.68
CA GLU A 777 15.28 5.85 30.63
C GLU A 777 13.74 5.81 30.69
N ILE A 778 13.10 4.77 30.15
CA ILE A 778 11.65 4.55 30.23
C ILE A 778 11.23 3.77 31.50
N GLY A 779 12.15 3.50 32.43
CA GLY A 779 11.87 2.87 33.72
C GLY A 779 11.75 1.34 33.71
N ILE A 780 12.20 0.64 32.67
CA ILE A 780 12.18 -0.83 32.56
C ILE A 780 13.60 -1.39 32.72
N ASN A 781 13.98 -1.73 33.96
CA ASN A 781 15.28 -2.31 34.26
C ASN A 781 15.21 -3.85 34.30
N PHE A 782 15.64 -4.52 33.23
CA PHE A 782 15.63 -5.99 33.11
C PHE A 782 16.45 -6.73 34.17
N GLN A 783 17.54 -6.12 34.65
CA GLN A 783 18.37 -6.69 35.70
C GLN A 783 17.60 -6.70 37.03
N HIS A 784 16.87 -5.63 37.33
CA HIS A 784 16.02 -5.52 38.51
C HIS A 784 14.82 -6.48 38.44
N ILE A 785 14.17 -6.60 37.27
CA ILE A 785 13.09 -7.57 37.07
C ILE A 785 13.58 -8.99 37.38
N LYS A 786 14.71 -9.39 36.78
CA LYS A 786 15.30 -10.71 37.01
C LYS A 786 15.67 -10.95 38.48
N GLN A 787 16.27 -9.96 39.15
CA GLN A 787 16.64 -10.08 40.56
C GLN A 787 15.42 -10.23 41.47
N LYS A 788 14.38 -9.41 41.29
CA LYS A 788 13.14 -9.47 42.07
C LYS A 788 12.37 -10.77 41.83
N THR A 789 12.27 -11.22 40.58
CA THR A 789 11.69 -12.51 40.21
C THR A 789 12.43 -13.68 40.88
N LEU A 790 13.77 -13.70 40.82
CA LEU A 790 14.57 -14.74 41.46
C LEU A 790 14.48 -14.71 42.99
N ALA A 791 14.35 -13.51 43.58
CA ALA A 791 14.16 -13.36 45.03
C ALA A 791 12.80 -13.90 45.49
N VAL A 792 11.73 -13.70 44.72
CA VAL A 792 10.41 -14.29 45.01
C VAL A 792 10.43 -15.81 44.86
N LEU A 793 11.12 -16.33 43.85
CA LEU A 793 11.21 -17.78 43.57
C LEU A 793 12.20 -18.53 44.48
N ASN A 794 13.02 -17.83 45.26
CA ASN A 794 13.97 -18.46 46.18
C ASN A 794 13.58 -18.19 47.65
N PRO A 795 12.78 -19.06 48.29
CA PRO A 795 12.33 -18.88 49.67
C PRO A 795 13.48 -18.99 50.71
N ARG A 796 14.69 -19.38 50.30
CA ARG A 796 15.90 -19.42 51.15
C ARG A 796 16.87 -18.27 50.87
N GLY A 797 16.57 -17.40 49.90
CA GLY A 797 17.41 -16.25 49.57
C GLY A 797 17.29 -15.13 50.61
N LEU A 798 18.41 -14.48 50.94
CA LEU A 798 18.41 -13.26 51.75
C LEU A 798 17.93 -12.09 50.88
N ILE A 799 16.84 -11.44 51.29
CA ILE A 799 16.35 -10.22 50.65
C ILE A 799 17.20 -9.06 51.18
N THR A 800 18.10 -8.55 50.35
CA THR A 800 18.91 -7.36 50.67
C THR A 800 18.10 -6.10 50.42
N THR A 801 18.37 -5.04 51.19
CA THR A 801 17.70 -3.73 51.05
C THR A 801 17.93 -3.10 49.68
N ASP A 802 19.03 -3.44 49.00
CA ASP A 802 19.43 -2.84 47.73
C ASP A 802 18.55 -3.27 46.54
N ILE A 803 17.92 -4.44 46.61
CA ILE A 803 16.97 -4.96 45.59
C ILE A 803 15.72 -4.06 45.49
N MET A 804 15.54 -3.15 46.47
CA MET A 804 14.32 -2.35 46.68
C MET A 804 14.52 -0.84 46.50
N ASN A 805 15.69 -0.40 46.05
CA ASN A 805 15.98 1.01 45.81
C ASN A 805 15.18 1.59 44.63
N ASP A 806 14.66 0.73 43.74
CA ASP A 806 13.91 1.12 42.54
C ASP A 806 12.50 0.48 42.49
N ALA A 807 11.52 1.24 42.03
CA ALA A 807 10.10 0.89 41.99
C ALA A 807 9.69 0.39 40.60
N ASP A 808 10.28 -0.72 40.15
CA ASP A 808 9.83 -1.36 38.90
C ASP A 808 8.34 -1.74 38.95
N LEU A 809 7.56 -1.19 38.02
CA LEU A 809 6.13 -1.48 37.83
C LEU A 809 5.87 -2.38 36.61
N ALA A 810 6.84 -2.55 35.72
CA ALA A 810 6.66 -3.31 34.48
C ALA A 810 6.48 -4.81 34.74
N GLY A 811 7.34 -5.42 35.57
CA GLY A 811 7.21 -6.85 35.93
C GLY A 811 5.87 -7.21 36.59
N PRO A 812 5.42 -6.48 37.63
CA PRO A 812 4.13 -6.64 38.28
C PRO A 812 2.94 -6.60 37.32
N ILE A 813 2.94 -5.62 36.39
CA ILE A 813 1.88 -5.47 35.39
C ILE A 813 1.85 -6.68 34.45
N ILE A 814 3.02 -7.13 33.99
CA ILE A 814 3.15 -8.34 33.15
C ILE A 814 2.58 -9.56 33.87
N PHE A 815 2.91 -9.78 35.13
CA PHE A 815 2.40 -10.94 35.88
C PHE A 815 0.88 -10.87 36.10
N CYS A 816 0.33 -9.69 36.39
CA CYS A 816 -1.11 -9.50 36.48
C CYS A 816 -1.82 -9.76 35.13
N LEU A 817 -1.25 -9.30 34.02
CA LEU A 817 -1.79 -9.55 32.67
C LEU A 817 -1.73 -11.03 32.28
N VAL A 818 -0.62 -11.71 32.59
CA VAL A 818 -0.46 -13.16 32.36
C VAL A 818 -1.46 -13.96 33.21
N PHE A 819 -1.63 -13.59 34.47
CA PHE A 819 -2.63 -14.22 35.34
C PHE A 819 -4.06 -14.01 34.80
N GLY A 820 -4.38 -12.78 34.37
CA GLY A 820 -5.66 -12.45 33.74
C GLY A 820 -5.90 -13.22 32.43
N LEU A 821 -4.86 -13.39 31.61
CA LEU A 821 -4.90 -14.19 30.38
C LEU A 821 -5.18 -15.67 30.69
N PHE A 822 -4.54 -16.25 31.71
CA PHE A 822 -4.81 -17.64 32.10
C PHE A 822 -6.23 -17.85 32.59
N LEU A 823 -6.78 -16.91 33.38
CA LEU A 823 -8.18 -16.97 33.81
C LEU A 823 -9.15 -16.81 32.63
N LEU A 824 -8.84 -15.94 31.67
CA LEU A 824 -9.61 -15.79 30.43
C LEU A 824 -9.62 -17.09 29.62
N LEU A 825 -8.46 -17.73 29.44
CA LEU A 825 -8.32 -19.01 28.73
C LEU A 825 -9.01 -20.17 29.47
N ALA A 826 -9.12 -20.09 30.79
CA ALA A 826 -9.89 -21.04 31.62
C ALA A 826 -11.40 -20.79 31.58
N GLY A 827 -11.88 -19.77 30.85
CA GLY A 827 -13.30 -19.43 30.71
C GLY A 827 -13.88 -18.58 31.85
N LYS A 828 -13.03 -17.88 32.63
CA LYS A 828 -13.43 -17.04 33.76
C LYS A 828 -13.22 -15.56 33.44
N ILE A 829 -14.27 -14.85 33.03
CA ILE A 829 -14.19 -13.47 32.50
C ILE A 829 -14.39 -12.44 33.62
N HIS A 830 -13.32 -12.10 34.36
CA HIS A 830 -13.39 -11.12 35.45
C HIS A 830 -12.19 -10.17 35.52
N PHE A 831 -11.69 -9.69 34.38
CA PHE A 831 -10.54 -8.76 34.32
C PHE A 831 -10.75 -7.50 35.18
N GLY A 832 -11.97 -6.95 35.22
CA GLY A 832 -12.32 -5.80 36.06
C GLY A 832 -12.23 -6.06 37.57
N TYR A 833 -12.52 -7.28 38.03
CA TYR A 833 -12.41 -7.64 39.45
C TYR A 833 -10.97 -7.84 39.89
N ILE A 834 -10.12 -8.43 39.03
CA ILE A 834 -8.68 -8.55 39.27
C ILE A 834 -8.06 -7.17 39.46
N TYR A 835 -8.40 -6.23 38.57
CA TYR A 835 -7.95 -4.85 38.67
C TYR A 835 -8.47 -4.16 39.94
N GLY A 836 -9.76 -4.29 40.24
CA GLY A 836 -10.38 -3.69 41.43
C GLY A 836 -9.79 -4.19 42.75
N VAL A 837 -9.61 -5.51 42.89
CA VAL A 837 -9.00 -6.14 44.07
C VAL A 837 -7.51 -5.79 44.18
N ALA A 838 -6.76 -5.82 43.07
CA ALA A 838 -5.35 -5.45 43.05
C ALA A 838 -5.15 -4.00 43.48
N LEU A 839 -5.96 -3.06 42.96
CA LEU A 839 -5.88 -1.65 43.28
C LEU A 839 -6.30 -1.36 44.72
N MET A 840 -7.51 -1.77 45.13
CA MET A 840 -8.03 -1.49 46.47
C MET A 840 -7.25 -2.24 47.56
N GLY A 841 -6.85 -3.49 47.29
CA GLY A 841 -6.03 -4.27 48.20
C GLY A 841 -4.64 -3.68 48.39
N THR A 842 -4.00 -3.21 47.31
CA THR A 842 -2.70 -2.55 47.41
C THR A 842 -2.78 -1.23 48.18
N LEU A 843 -3.79 -0.39 47.91
CA LEU A 843 -4.02 0.84 48.68
C LEU A 843 -4.26 0.55 50.16
N SER A 844 -5.08 -0.45 50.47
CA SER A 844 -5.40 -0.81 51.86
C SER A 844 -4.17 -1.33 52.62
N LEU A 845 -3.36 -2.19 51.99
CA LEU A 845 -2.11 -2.69 52.56
C LEU A 845 -1.07 -1.59 52.70
N HIS A 846 -1.00 -0.66 51.74
CA HIS A 846 -0.12 0.50 51.80
C HIS A 846 -0.40 1.35 53.05
N PHE A 847 -1.67 1.72 53.28
CA PHE A 847 -2.06 2.48 54.48
C PHE A 847 -1.81 1.69 55.76
N LEU A 848 -2.18 0.40 55.80
CA LEU A 848 -1.98 -0.44 56.98
C LEU A 848 -0.49 -0.54 57.36
N PHE A 849 0.38 -0.83 56.39
CA PHE A 849 1.81 -0.95 56.64
C PHE A 849 2.47 0.40 56.95
N GLY A 850 1.96 1.50 56.36
CA GLY A 850 2.37 2.85 56.71
C GLY A 850 2.02 3.27 58.14
N LEU A 851 0.96 2.70 58.74
CA LEU A 851 0.62 2.90 60.16
C LEU A 851 1.48 2.07 61.12
N MET A 852 2.21 1.06 60.62
CA MET A 852 2.98 0.12 61.43
C MET A 852 4.48 0.47 61.53
N SER A 853 4.98 1.42 60.74
CA SER A 853 6.40 1.80 60.72
C SER A 853 6.56 3.32 60.69
N ASP A 854 7.58 3.84 61.37
CA ASP A 854 8.00 5.24 61.29
C ASP A 854 8.71 5.56 59.94
N THR A 855 9.00 4.55 59.13
CA THR A 855 9.59 4.68 57.79
C THR A 855 8.49 4.66 56.73
N SER A 856 8.34 5.75 55.96
CA SER A 856 7.37 5.80 54.87
C SER A 856 7.85 4.99 53.65
N ILE A 857 6.97 4.12 53.15
CA ILE A 857 7.13 3.44 51.86
C ILE A 857 6.37 4.22 50.80
N ASP A 858 6.89 4.30 49.58
CA ASP A 858 6.14 4.86 48.44
C ASP A 858 5.10 3.85 47.92
N LEU A 859 4.00 4.37 47.36
CA LEU A 859 2.93 3.55 46.79
C LEU A 859 3.46 2.69 45.64
N ALA A 860 4.31 3.25 44.77
CA ALA A 860 4.90 2.51 43.65
C ALA A 860 5.72 1.30 44.11
N ARG A 861 6.47 1.42 45.22
CA ARG A 861 7.21 0.29 45.82
C ARG A 861 6.28 -0.75 46.43
N THR A 862 5.17 -0.32 47.02
CA THR A 862 4.15 -1.22 47.57
C THR A 862 3.49 -2.05 46.45
N VAL A 863 3.11 -1.39 45.35
CA VAL A 863 2.59 -2.04 44.13
C VAL A 863 3.60 -3.01 43.56
N SER A 864 4.88 -2.61 43.47
CA SER A 864 5.97 -3.45 42.97
C SER A 864 6.07 -4.75 43.77
N VAL A 865 6.22 -4.68 45.10
CA VAL A 865 6.36 -5.85 45.96
C VAL A 865 5.16 -6.79 45.85
N LEU A 866 3.95 -6.25 45.96
CA LEU A 866 2.75 -7.06 45.98
C LEU A 866 2.53 -7.78 44.65
N GLY A 867 2.80 -7.11 43.52
CA GLY A 867 2.64 -7.71 42.19
C GLY A 867 3.74 -8.71 41.84
N TYR A 868 4.99 -8.50 42.25
CA TYR A 868 6.05 -9.51 42.09
C TYR A 868 5.73 -10.79 42.87
N CYS A 869 5.15 -10.65 44.07
CA CYS A 869 4.77 -11.78 44.89
C CYS A 869 3.49 -12.48 44.41
N LEU A 870 2.84 -12.02 43.33
CA LEU A 870 1.77 -12.75 42.63
C LEU A 870 2.31 -13.96 41.83
N LEU A 871 3.62 -13.97 41.54
CA LEU A 871 4.27 -14.95 40.67
C LEU A 871 3.99 -16.42 41.05
N PRO A 872 3.98 -16.84 42.34
CA PRO A 872 3.66 -18.22 42.72
C PRO A 872 2.21 -18.63 42.41
N LEU A 873 1.32 -17.68 42.12
CA LEU A 873 -0.08 -17.94 41.73
C LEU A 873 -0.25 -18.21 40.23
N LEU A 874 0.71 -17.80 39.38
CA LEU A 874 0.63 -18.01 37.93
C LEU A 874 0.50 -19.49 37.52
N PRO A 875 1.24 -20.44 38.12
CA PRO A 875 1.07 -21.87 37.80
C PRO A 875 -0.32 -22.40 38.15
N ILE A 876 -0.98 -21.84 39.18
CA ILE A 876 -2.36 -22.21 39.53
C ILE A 876 -3.33 -21.72 38.45
N GLY A 877 -3.19 -20.47 38.00
CA GLY A 877 -3.98 -19.94 36.88
C GLY A 877 -3.80 -20.76 35.61
N PHE A 878 -2.55 -21.13 35.28
CA PHE A 878 -2.24 -21.97 34.12
C PHE A 878 -2.83 -23.39 34.23
N ALA A 879 -2.71 -24.02 35.41
CA ALA A 879 -3.30 -25.34 35.64
C ALA A 879 -4.83 -25.32 35.48
N GLY A 880 -5.49 -24.24 35.89
CA GLY A 880 -6.93 -24.04 35.74
C GLY A 880 -7.44 -24.04 34.29
N ILE A 881 -6.56 -23.91 33.29
CA ILE A 881 -6.90 -24.04 31.86
C ILE A 881 -7.21 -25.50 31.51
N PHE A 882 -6.50 -26.45 32.13
CA PHE A 882 -6.54 -27.86 31.75
C PHE A 882 -7.28 -28.74 32.75
N ILE A 883 -7.32 -28.34 34.03
CA ILE A 883 -7.94 -29.13 35.11
C ILE A 883 -8.88 -28.26 35.94
N ASP A 884 -9.98 -28.84 36.41
CA ASP A 884 -10.81 -28.20 37.43
C ASP A 884 -10.05 -28.17 38.77
N LEU A 885 -9.91 -26.98 39.35
CA LEU A 885 -9.18 -26.75 40.59
C LEU A 885 -10.06 -26.93 41.84
N ASN A 886 -11.36 -27.17 41.68
CA ASN A 886 -12.29 -27.46 42.79
C ASN A 886 -12.17 -28.92 43.28
N ASN A 887 -10.97 -29.33 43.67
CA ASN A 887 -10.69 -30.64 44.23
C ASN A 887 -9.58 -30.57 45.29
N MET A 888 -9.37 -31.67 46.03
CA MET A 888 -8.40 -31.72 47.13
C MET A 888 -6.97 -31.33 46.70
N LEU A 889 -6.55 -31.69 45.50
CA LEU A 889 -5.22 -31.32 44.98
C LEU A 889 -5.14 -29.84 44.65
N GLY A 890 -6.17 -29.29 44.01
CA GLY A 890 -6.30 -27.86 43.73
C GLY A 890 -6.23 -27.01 45.01
N TYR A 891 -6.89 -27.45 46.09
CA TYR A 891 -6.81 -26.79 47.40
C TYR A 891 -5.41 -26.86 48.04
N ILE A 892 -4.73 -28.00 47.95
CA ILE A 892 -3.38 -28.17 48.49
C ILE A 892 -2.40 -27.27 47.75
N PHE A 893 -2.39 -27.29 46.41
CA PHE A 893 -1.47 -26.47 45.61
C PHE A 893 -1.75 -24.98 45.76
N SER A 894 -3.03 -24.61 45.82
CA SER A 894 -3.44 -23.22 46.02
C SER A 894 -3.06 -22.70 47.41
N SER A 895 -3.21 -23.50 48.46
CA SER A 895 -2.77 -23.14 49.81
C SER A 895 -1.25 -22.99 49.89
N ALA A 896 -0.50 -23.86 49.21
CA ALA A 896 0.95 -23.74 49.11
C ALA A 896 1.38 -22.46 48.36
N ALA A 897 0.67 -22.10 47.29
CA ALA A 897 0.95 -20.89 46.51
C ALA A 897 0.63 -19.60 47.29
N ILE A 898 -0.46 -19.57 48.07
CA ILE A 898 -0.78 -18.46 48.98
C ILE A 898 0.31 -18.33 50.05
N PHE A 899 0.70 -19.46 50.67
CA PHE A 899 1.74 -19.45 51.69
C PHE A 899 3.07 -18.92 51.13
N TRP A 900 3.45 -19.34 49.91
CA TRP A 900 4.64 -18.87 49.24
C TRP A 900 4.59 -17.36 48.95
N SER A 901 3.49 -16.89 48.34
CA SER A 901 3.29 -15.48 48.00
C SER A 901 3.32 -14.59 49.25
N THR A 902 2.68 -15.07 50.32
CA THR A 902 2.65 -14.40 51.64
C THR A 902 4.03 -14.38 52.30
N TYR A 903 4.76 -15.49 52.24
CA TYR A 903 6.10 -15.60 52.80
C TYR A 903 7.07 -14.64 52.09
N ALA A 904 7.02 -14.58 50.76
CA ALA A 904 7.82 -13.65 49.97
C ALA A 904 7.44 -12.18 50.28
N ALA A 905 6.16 -11.83 50.19
CA ALA A 905 5.68 -10.46 50.42
C ALA A 905 6.03 -9.95 51.83
N SER A 906 5.76 -10.75 52.87
CA SER A 906 6.12 -10.39 54.25
C SER A 906 7.63 -10.22 54.45
N GLY A 907 8.46 -10.99 53.73
CA GLY A 907 9.91 -10.83 53.75
C GLY A 907 10.37 -9.50 53.14
N PHE A 908 9.81 -9.11 52.00
CA PHE A 908 10.08 -7.81 51.37
C PHE A 908 9.64 -6.64 52.26
N PHE A 909 8.42 -6.67 52.81
CA PHE A 909 7.94 -5.57 53.66
C PHE A 909 8.72 -5.43 54.97
N VAL A 910 9.15 -6.52 55.59
CA VAL A 910 10.05 -6.49 56.77
C VAL A 910 11.38 -5.84 56.42
N ALA A 911 11.96 -6.18 55.26
CA ALA A 911 13.22 -5.61 54.80
C ALA A 911 13.11 -4.10 54.48
N VAL A 912 12.00 -3.65 53.87
CA VAL A 912 11.79 -2.23 53.52
C VAL A 912 11.49 -1.37 54.73
N LEU A 913 10.56 -1.82 55.57
CA LEU A 913 10.07 -1.04 56.69
C LEU A 913 11.00 -1.13 57.91
N LYS A 914 12.08 -1.92 57.80
CA LYS A 914 13.08 -2.18 58.85
C LYS A 914 12.44 -2.61 60.17
N LEU A 915 11.44 -3.50 60.07
CA LEU A 915 10.65 -3.91 61.22
C LEU A 915 11.13 -5.25 61.78
N ASP A 916 11.66 -5.26 63.00
CA ASP A 916 12.10 -6.48 63.67
C ASP A 916 10.94 -7.21 64.36
N ASN A 917 10.92 -8.56 64.29
CA ASN A 917 9.98 -9.43 65.01
C ASN A 917 8.46 -9.27 64.75
N VAL A 918 8.05 -8.55 63.69
CA VAL A 918 6.61 -8.35 63.34
C VAL A 918 6.17 -9.02 62.04
N ARG A 919 6.99 -9.91 61.45
CA ARG A 919 6.71 -10.55 60.15
C ARG A 919 5.34 -11.23 60.08
N ILE A 920 4.90 -11.86 61.16
CA ILE A 920 3.61 -12.55 61.24
C ILE A 920 2.44 -11.56 61.14
N LEU A 921 2.59 -10.36 61.69
CA LEU A 921 1.57 -9.30 61.68
C LEU A 921 1.38 -8.73 60.26
N ILE A 922 2.45 -8.69 59.46
CA ILE A 922 2.43 -8.31 58.03
C ILE A 922 1.92 -9.46 57.15
N ALA A 923 2.26 -10.70 57.49
CA ALA A 923 1.86 -11.88 56.74
C ALA A 923 0.34 -12.10 56.73
N TYR A 924 -0.36 -11.81 57.84
CA TYR A 924 -1.81 -11.99 57.94
C TYR A 924 -2.62 -11.22 56.85
N PRO A 925 -2.50 -9.88 56.74
CA PRO A 925 -3.24 -9.13 55.73
C PRO A 925 -2.74 -9.40 54.29
N ALA A 926 -1.45 -9.73 54.11
CA ALA A 926 -0.93 -10.18 52.81
C ALA A 926 -1.53 -11.54 52.37
N ALA A 927 -1.70 -12.48 53.30
CA ALA A 927 -2.35 -13.76 53.03
C ALA A 927 -3.81 -13.57 52.59
N MET A 928 -4.55 -12.66 53.25
CA MET A 928 -5.91 -12.32 52.83
C MET A 928 -5.94 -11.77 51.41
N PHE A 929 -5.02 -10.86 51.06
CA PHE A 929 -4.91 -10.31 49.71
C PHE A 929 -4.70 -11.39 48.64
N TYR A 930 -3.72 -12.28 48.81
CA TYR A 930 -3.44 -13.35 47.84
C TYR A 930 -4.52 -14.43 47.79
N SER A 931 -5.23 -14.65 48.90
CA SER A 931 -6.33 -15.62 48.94
C SER A 931 -7.46 -15.22 47.98
N VAL A 932 -7.73 -13.92 47.80
CA VAL A 932 -8.79 -13.45 46.88
C VAL A 932 -8.48 -13.84 45.43
N PHE A 933 -7.23 -13.70 44.97
CA PHE A 933 -6.82 -14.10 43.61
C PHE A 933 -6.94 -15.62 43.38
N VAL A 934 -6.64 -16.41 44.41
CA VAL A 934 -6.81 -17.87 44.35
C VAL A 934 -8.28 -18.28 44.37
N LEU A 935 -9.12 -17.61 45.17
CA LEU A 935 -10.57 -17.86 45.14
C LEU A 935 -11.16 -17.58 43.75
N MET A 936 -10.65 -16.55 43.06
CA MET A 936 -11.00 -16.29 41.65
C MET A 936 -10.58 -17.44 40.73
N ALA A 937 -9.40 -18.01 40.94
CA ALA A 937 -8.92 -19.16 40.16
C ALA A 937 -9.70 -20.46 40.43
N ILE A 938 -10.19 -20.69 41.65
CA ILE A 938 -10.88 -21.94 42.02
C ILE A 938 -12.40 -21.86 41.81
N PHE A 939 -13.08 -20.88 42.42
CA PHE A 939 -14.53 -20.95 42.67
C PHE A 939 -15.39 -20.13 41.72
N VAL A 940 -14.80 -19.27 40.89
CA VAL A 940 -15.59 -18.50 39.92
C VAL A 940 -16.14 -19.46 38.86
N GLU A 941 -17.47 -19.51 38.77
CA GLU A 941 -18.23 -20.38 37.86
C GLU A 941 -17.89 -20.04 36.40
N LYS A 942 -17.93 -21.06 35.54
CA LYS A 942 -17.92 -20.85 34.10
C LYS A 942 -19.31 -20.32 33.73
N ASP A 943 -19.41 -19.09 33.23
CA ASP A 943 -20.65 -18.66 32.59
C ASP A 943 -20.89 -19.62 31.42
N SER A 944 -21.97 -20.40 31.52
CA SER A 944 -22.37 -21.44 30.57
C SER A 944 -22.84 -20.88 29.25
#